data_AF-A0A5K7ZJC2-F1
#
_entry.id   AF-A0A5K7ZJC2-F1
#
_cell.length_a   1.000
_cell.length_b   1.000
_cell.length_c   1.000
_cell.angle_alpha   90.00
_cell.angle_beta   90.00
_cell.angle_gamma   90.00
#
_symmetry.space_group_name_H-M   'P 1'
#
loop_
_entity.id
_entity.type
_entity.pdbx_description
1 polymer ?
#
loop_
_entity_poly.entity_id
_entity_poly.type
_entity_poly.pdbx_seq_one_letter_code
_entity_poly.pdbx_strand_id
1 'polypeptide(L)'
;MKTQISKKSVDAQKRYAGVYQQQGRMLTDADWNSLVDVLKAQLAEALKDVVGSGAPRNGAFSIADNRNIQPGDVYIDGLRAVLPGTTAFAAGLQPDLPGSGDLPATGPYVVYADVWERALTALEDSDLRDVALNGADTCTRTQTMLQVKTCGGGVNPETDIPQKGNAALSLDLHDNLEASDPCDPCAGLVGAGAGRVGNYLFRLEVHAVTGDADNPTALTLKWSSENGAEQFSAQTEGLMPPGFVNARFLYEFFDSTTEKHAGVHLTSGFSPRAGILNTTYAIPDGVSDPKDFVRRWDGYCELSRSGSTWTLVDGWDKGVDLSTGISSTQPGYVALGPGLTVNLEAFRMNLELSGRTFVVGDYWLAPVREAVHTAGSAVCSGTLPDGIDHHFLRLAGVAADGTVTRHVDDADRRRHGFPPLTDLHAHDIDYQTGCTQGLFLNFQGTVKQALDTICSIQAEHVGFTKPCNTSLYRGQPIATVADALGLLCDIRARHVAYDTGACAFLNQPEIETVQDALDALCQRPAGGGCKVTVGEEGQFTTIAAAVKTLTAEGIFDICLCLLRGDHALERVEKEKDVELLHLSVTGCGPGTRIQPSESAAFVGIDELHLDDLWVVSLDHEHPVEISDCGVVDLDRVHHVGMAAETALLEVSATAAFSMNHCTLEAYAKAELSVPAAIFSFDDDLAALFVHPERREFLAAAALEAQRLAKLNANGRQKIAEQLQAALETAGRLSRNERLSYERLIQVLELPETGKTHFLDALCDIRDQAHHATAGGALLLADALARVSILNSRIYGQVSLYGASGDSLSEEEIKQLQQMLASAGVLTLVAQAADLSIQGTMLTRLALASERVDEIRQIIEAGKGIMTDLYKAILISDSMIAWNGNLLLSADVTLNGNTMESLHTIVGSVIGETVIYSGNRVQRRIRNNEWVGGGRLLTAARDAVKAANMPEGSW
;
A
#
# COMPACT_ATOMS: atom_id res chain seq x y z
N MET A 1 18.17 -29.34 -21.10
CA MET A 1 17.58 -30.68 -20.86
C MET A 1 16.29 -30.48 -20.08
N LYS A 2 15.19 -31.16 -20.45
CA LYS A 2 13.90 -31.05 -19.73
C LYS A 2 13.75 -32.24 -18.77
N THR A 3 12.93 -32.11 -17.73
CA THR A 3 12.70 -33.16 -16.71
C THR A 3 11.91 -34.33 -17.29
N GLN A 4 12.32 -35.56 -16.97
CA GLN A 4 11.58 -36.78 -17.27
C GLN A 4 10.67 -37.10 -16.08
N ILE A 5 9.36 -37.04 -16.29
CA ILE A 5 8.32 -37.25 -15.27
C ILE A 5 7.21 -38.14 -15.84
N SER A 6 6.44 -38.79 -14.98
CA SER A 6 5.24 -39.57 -15.35
C SER A 6 4.10 -38.67 -15.86
N LYS A 7 2.89 -39.22 -16.02
CA LYS A 7 1.70 -38.47 -16.49
C LYS A 7 1.33 -37.33 -15.54
N LYS A 8 0.78 -36.24 -16.08
CA LYS A 8 0.09 -35.21 -15.29
C LYS A 8 -1.37 -35.64 -15.10
N SER A 9 -1.83 -35.78 -13.84
CA SER A 9 -3.17 -36.31 -13.52
C SER A 9 -4.11 -35.28 -12.89
N VAL A 10 -3.75 -33.99 -12.88
CA VAL A 10 -4.60 -32.92 -12.31
C VAL A 10 -5.41 -32.24 -13.40
N ASP A 11 -6.73 -32.24 -13.22
CA ASP A 11 -7.72 -31.53 -14.04
C ASP A 11 -8.60 -30.64 -13.16
N ALA A 12 -8.58 -29.33 -13.44
CA ALA A 12 -9.32 -28.33 -12.67
C ALA A 12 -10.84 -28.53 -12.77
N GLN A 13 -11.36 -29.09 -13.86
CA GLN A 13 -12.80 -29.34 -14.02
C GLN A 13 -13.30 -30.45 -13.10
N LYS A 14 -12.40 -31.36 -12.68
CA LYS A 14 -12.73 -32.47 -11.80
C LYS A 14 -12.73 -32.10 -10.31
N ARG A 15 -12.22 -30.91 -9.95
CA ARG A 15 -12.24 -30.35 -8.58
C ARG A 15 -11.63 -31.30 -7.54
N TYR A 16 -10.48 -31.88 -7.85
CA TYR A 16 -9.74 -32.68 -6.88
C TYR A 16 -9.24 -31.81 -5.73
N ALA A 17 -9.45 -32.27 -4.50
CA ALA A 17 -9.06 -31.58 -3.28
C ALA A 17 -7.85 -32.22 -2.58
N GLY A 18 -7.57 -33.49 -2.87
CA GLY A 18 -6.45 -34.23 -2.28
C GLY A 18 -6.06 -35.48 -3.05
N VAL A 19 -4.91 -36.05 -2.68
CA VAL A 19 -4.36 -37.31 -3.20
C VAL A 19 -4.02 -38.22 -2.02
N TYR A 20 -4.59 -39.42 -1.99
CA TYR A 20 -4.39 -40.37 -0.91
C TYR A 20 -3.75 -41.67 -1.43
N GLN A 21 -2.61 -42.03 -0.84
CA GLN A 21 -1.91 -43.26 -1.17
C GLN A 21 -2.64 -44.46 -0.58
N GLN A 22 -2.74 -45.54 -1.36
CA GLN A 22 -3.40 -46.76 -0.94
C GLN A 22 -2.37 -47.78 -0.41
N GLN A 23 -2.71 -48.47 0.68
CA GLN A 23 -1.83 -49.47 1.27
C GLN A 23 -1.54 -50.61 0.28
N GLY A 24 -0.26 -50.95 0.10
CA GLY A 24 0.17 -52.06 -0.75
C GLY A 24 0.07 -51.81 -2.26
N ARG A 25 -0.37 -50.62 -2.71
CA ARG A 25 -0.36 -50.21 -4.11
C ARG A 25 0.98 -49.60 -4.51
N MET A 26 1.20 -49.49 -5.82
CA MET A 26 2.44 -48.93 -6.38
C MET A 26 2.45 -47.40 -6.26
N LEU A 27 3.57 -46.86 -5.80
CA LEU A 27 3.79 -45.41 -5.69
C LEU A 27 4.38 -44.86 -6.99
N THR A 28 3.85 -43.74 -7.49
CA THR A 28 4.38 -43.06 -8.69
C THR A 28 4.74 -41.59 -8.40
N ASP A 29 5.66 -41.00 -9.18
CA ASP A 29 5.96 -39.56 -9.08
C ASP A 29 4.77 -38.70 -9.52
N ALA A 30 3.90 -39.22 -10.39
CA ALA A 30 2.67 -38.56 -10.84
C ALA A 30 1.76 -38.20 -9.65
N ASP A 31 1.65 -39.07 -8.64
CA ASP A 31 0.78 -38.85 -7.49
C ASP A 31 1.29 -37.72 -6.60
N TRP A 32 2.60 -37.69 -6.33
CA TRP A 32 3.25 -36.62 -5.57
C TRP A 32 3.21 -35.29 -6.31
N ASN A 33 3.49 -35.30 -7.61
CA ASN A 33 3.39 -34.11 -8.45
C ASN A 33 1.95 -33.58 -8.48
N SER A 34 0.95 -34.48 -8.53
CA SER A 34 -0.47 -34.10 -8.51
C SER A 34 -0.91 -33.54 -7.17
N LEU A 35 -0.44 -34.11 -6.05
CA LEU A 35 -0.67 -33.55 -4.71
C LEU A 35 -0.10 -32.13 -4.61
N VAL A 36 1.14 -31.92 -5.08
CA VAL A 36 1.77 -30.61 -5.09
C VAL A 36 1.00 -29.62 -5.97
N ASP A 37 0.55 -30.03 -7.15
CA ASP A 37 -0.23 -29.19 -8.06
C ASP A 37 -1.59 -28.80 -7.47
N VAL A 38 -2.31 -29.73 -6.83
CA VAL A 38 -3.60 -29.46 -6.14
C VAL A 38 -3.40 -28.47 -4.99
N LEU A 39 -2.44 -28.72 -4.10
CA LEU A 39 -2.16 -27.83 -2.96
C LEU A 39 -1.68 -26.44 -3.41
N LYS A 40 -0.84 -26.36 -4.44
CA LYS A 40 -0.41 -25.08 -5.02
C LYS A 40 -1.58 -24.32 -5.61
N ALA A 41 -2.47 -25.00 -6.34
CA ALA A 41 -3.63 -24.35 -6.94
C ALA A 41 -4.59 -23.81 -5.87
N GLN A 42 -4.90 -24.61 -4.84
CA GLN A 42 -5.74 -24.17 -3.71
C GLN A 42 -5.12 -22.97 -2.98
N LEU A 43 -3.82 -23.04 -2.66
CA LEU A 43 -3.12 -21.96 -1.97
C LEU A 43 -3.04 -20.70 -2.84
N ALA A 44 -2.74 -20.83 -4.13
CA ALA A 44 -2.65 -19.69 -5.05
C ALA A 44 -3.99 -18.97 -5.21
N GLU A 45 -5.11 -19.71 -5.34
CA GLU A 45 -6.44 -19.10 -5.44
C GLU A 45 -6.88 -18.50 -4.09
N ALA A 46 -6.65 -19.18 -2.96
CA ALA A 46 -6.95 -18.61 -1.63
C ALA A 46 -6.15 -17.32 -1.36
N LEU A 47 -4.87 -17.28 -1.75
CA LEU A 47 -4.03 -16.08 -1.63
C LEU A 47 -4.51 -14.96 -2.56
N LYS A 48 -4.94 -15.29 -3.78
CA LYS A 48 -5.49 -14.32 -4.72
C LYS A 48 -6.80 -13.71 -4.21
N ASP A 49 -7.62 -14.50 -3.53
CA ASP A 49 -8.91 -14.06 -2.98
C ASP A 49 -8.74 -13.24 -1.69
N VAL A 50 -7.76 -13.58 -0.84
CA VAL A 50 -7.49 -12.87 0.43
C VAL A 50 -6.60 -11.64 0.25
N VAL A 51 -5.41 -11.81 -0.36
CA VAL A 51 -4.43 -10.72 -0.52
C VAL A 51 -4.80 -9.82 -1.68
N GLY A 52 -5.57 -10.34 -2.64
CA GLY A 52 -6.03 -9.56 -3.75
C GLY A 52 -5.02 -9.39 -4.88
N SER A 53 -5.47 -9.02 -6.08
CA SER A 53 -6.73 -8.31 -6.34
C SER A 53 -7.95 -9.19 -6.72
N GLY A 54 -8.47 -10.00 -5.80
CA GLY A 54 -9.85 -9.93 -5.33
C GLY A 54 -10.67 -11.19 -5.37
N ALA A 55 -11.33 -11.55 -4.26
CA ALA A 55 -12.49 -12.43 -4.34
C ALA A 55 -13.57 -11.70 -5.16
N PRO A 56 -14.15 -12.30 -6.21
CA PRO A 56 -14.61 -11.47 -7.29
C PRO A 56 -15.99 -10.87 -6.99
N ARG A 57 -16.05 -9.54 -6.90
CA ARG A 57 -17.26 -8.79 -7.32
C ARG A 57 -17.74 -9.22 -8.72
N ASN A 58 -16.86 -9.86 -9.52
CA ASN A 58 -17.11 -10.42 -10.84
C ASN A 58 -16.92 -11.96 -10.88
N GLY A 59 -17.96 -12.76 -10.66
CA GLY A 59 -17.89 -14.24 -10.74
C GLY A 59 -18.30 -14.99 -9.48
N ALA A 60 -18.86 -14.29 -8.47
CA ALA A 60 -19.41 -14.91 -7.27
C ALA A 60 -20.57 -15.88 -7.59
N PHE A 61 -20.55 -17.04 -6.92
CA PHE A 61 -21.65 -17.99 -6.92
C PHE A 61 -22.91 -17.36 -6.31
N SER A 62 -24.04 -17.36 -7.03
CA SER A 62 -25.28 -16.71 -6.54
C SER A 62 -26.56 -17.31 -7.12
N ILE A 63 -27.72 -16.97 -6.53
CA ILE A 63 -29.04 -17.30 -7.06
C ILE A 63 -29.61 -16.09 -7.82
N ALA A 64 -29.98 -16.29 -9.08
CA ALA A 64 -30.60 -15.26 -9.92
C ALA A 64 -32.08 -15.04 -9.56
N ASP A 65 -32.68 -13.93 -10.02
CA ASP A 65 -34.08 -13.57 -9.67
C ASP A 65 -35.12 -14.60 -10.17
N ASN A 66 -34.76 -15.35 -11.21
CA ASN A 66 -35.55 -16.46 -11.73
C ASN A 66 -35.32 -17.79 -10.97
N ARG A 67 -34.56 -17.77 -9.87
CA ARG A 67 -34.16 -18.92 -9.04
C ARG A 67 -33.21 -19.91 -9.73
N ASN A 68 -32.56 -19.50 -10.82
CA ASN A 68 -31.47 -20.28 -11.40
C ASN A 68 -30.17 -20.11 -10.60
N ILE A 69 -29.34 -21.15 -10.59
CA ILE A 69 -28.01 -21.15 -9.99
C ILE A 69 -27.04 -20.50 -10.98
N GLN A 70 -26.37 -19.42 -10.57
CA GLN A 70 -25.26 -18.81 -11.30
C GLN A 70 -23.94 -19.48 -10.86
N PRO A 71 -23.21 -20.16 -11.78
CA PRO A 71 -21.90 -20.74 -11.46
C PRO A 71 -20.87 -19.70 -11.01
N GLY A 72 -19.92 -20.13 -10.18
CA GLY A 72 -18.91 -19.27 -9.56
C GLY A 72 -18.18 -19.94 -8.40
N ASP A 73 -17.40 -19.13 -7.69
CA ASP A 73 -16.63 -19.55 -6.50
C ASP A 73 -17.36 -19.18 -5.20
N VAL A 74 -17.20 -20.00 -4.17
CA VAL A 74 -17.69 -19.74 -2.80
C VAL A 74 -16.68 -20.23 -1.76
N TYR A 75 -16.58 -19.51 -0.64
CA TYR A 75 -15.78 -19.91 0.53
C TYR A 75 -16.70 -20.14 1.71
N ILE A 76 -16.60 -21.31 2.35
CA ILE A 76 -17.35 -21.66 3.57
C ILE A 76 -16.35 -22.24 4.56
N ASP A 77 -16.25 -21.67 5.77
CA ASP A 77 -15.30 -22.07 6.83
C ASP A 77 -13.83 -22.20 6.37
N GLY A 78 -13.44 -21.43 5.34
CA GLY A 78 -12.09 -21.48 4.74
C GLY A 78 -11.92 -22.52 3.62
N LEU A 79 -12.92 -23.37 3.37
CA LEU A 79 -12.95 -24.29 2.25
C LEU A 79 -13.49 -23.60 0.99
N ARG A 80 -12.69 -23.57 -0.07
CA ARG A 80 -13.09 -23.06 -1.39
C ARG A 80 -13.84 -24.14 -2.15
N ALA A 81 -15.06 -23.84 -2.60
CA ALA A 81 -15.81 -24.66 -3.53
C ALA A 81 -16.08 -23.92 -4.83
N VAL A 82 -16.08 -24.67 -5.93
CA VAL A 82 -16.23 -24.13 -7.29
C VAL A 82 -17.37 -24.85 -7.98
N LEU A 83 -18.30 -24.09 -8.56
CA LEU A 83 -19.21 -24.58 -9.58
C LEU A 83 -18.75 -24.06 -10.94
N PRO A 84 -18.16 -24.90 -11.81
CA PRO A 84 -17.63 -24.44 -13.08
C PRO A 84 -18.75 -24.05 -14.05
N GLY A 85 -18.54 -22.95 -14.78
CA GLY A 85 -19.45 -22.47 -15.82
C GLY A 85 -19.60 -20.95 -15.80
N THR A 86 -20.32 -20.41 -16.77
CA THR A 86 -20.60 -18.96 -16.86
C THR A 86 -22.08 -18.64 -17.01
N THR A 87 -22.91 -19.65 -17.30
CA THR A 87 -24.33 -19.46 -17.61
C THR A 87 -25.19 -20.06 -16.49
N ALA A 88 -26.16 -19.27 -16.00
CA ALA A 88 -27.08 -19.75 -14.98
C ALA A 88 -27.96 -20.91 -15.49
N PHE A 89 -28.21 -21.90 -14.64
CA PHE A 89 -29.01 -23.07 -14.98
C PHE A 89 -30.02 -23.41 -13.87
N ALA A 90 -31.02 -24.22 -14.22
CA ALA A 90 -32.11 -24.59 -13.31
C ALA A 90 -31.61 -25.54 -12.21
N ALA A 91 -32.05 -25.36 -10.96
CA ALA A 91 -31.54 -26.13 -9.82
C ALA A 91 -31.84 -27.64 -9.89
N GLY A 92 -32.70 -28.11 -10.79
CA GLY A 92 -32.85 -29.55 -11.04
C GLY A 92 -31.70 -30.17 -11.84
N LEU A 93 -30.82 -29.35 -12.42
CA LEU A 93 -29.71 -29.79 -13.29
C LEU A 93 -28.34 -29.74 -12.59
N GLN A 94 -28.30 -29.64 -11.25
CA GLN A 94 -27.02 -29.59 -10.52
C GLN A 94 -26.25 -30.91 -10.70
N PRO A 95 -24.97 -30.85 -11.10
CA PRO A 95 -24.15 -32.05 -11.29
C PRO A 95 -23.84 -32.77 -9.97
N ASP A 96 -23.85 -32.03 -8.86
CA ASP A 96 -23.45 -32.49 -7.54
C ASP A 96 -24.61 -33.00 -6.69
N LEU A 97 -25.85 -32.68 -7.05
CA LEU A 97 -27.07 -33.20 -6.42
C LEU A 97 -28.02 -33.77 -7.49
N PRO A 98 -27.62 -34.87 -8.17
CA PRO A 98 -28.41 -35.44 -9.25
C PRO A 98 -29.80 -35.90 -8.79
N GLY A 99 -30.83 -35.52 -9.53
CA GLY A 99 -32.22 -35.89 -9.23
C GLY A 99 -32.91 -34.98 -8.21
N SER A 100 -32.26 -33.91 -7.73
CA SER A 100 -33.01 -32.82 -7.09
C SER A 100 -33.98 -32.19 -8.08
N GLY A 101 -35.16 -31.77 -7.61
CA GLY A 101 -36.05 -30.93 -8.41
C GLY A 101 -35.55 -29.49 -8.51
N ASP A 102 -36.24 -28.67 -9.31
CA ASP A 102 -36.04 -27.21 -9.29
C ASP A 102 -36.45 -26.59 -7.94
N LEU A 103 -35.92 -25.41 -7.63
CA LEU A 103 -36.30 -24.69 -6.42
C LEU A 103 -37.82 -24.39 -6.44
N PRO A 104 -38.55 -24.63 -5.32
CA PRO A 104 -40.00 -24.44 -5.29
C PRO A 104 -40.41 -23.01 -5.68
N ALA A 105 -41.51 -22.85 -6.43
CA ALA A 105 -41.92 -21.54 -6.93
C ALA A 105 -42.37 -20.56 -5.81
N THR A 106 -42.80 -21.08 -4.67
CA THR A 106 -43.34 -20.34 -3.52
C THR A 106 -42.70 -20.79 -2.22
N GLY A 107 -42.42 -19.85 -1.31
CA GLY A 107 -41.87 -20.09 0.03
C GLY A 107 -42.92 -20.22 1.15
N PRO A 108 -42.54 -20.01 2.43
CA PRO A 108 -41.23 -19.56 2.89
C PRO A 108 -40.20 -20.69 3.02
N TYR A 109 -39.05 -20.55 2.37
CA TYR A 109 -37.90 -21.45 2.53
C TYR A 109 -36.57 -20.68 2.43
N VAL A 110 -35.49 -21.29 2.92
CA VAL A 110 -34.12 -20.81 2.76
C VAL A 110 -33.40 -21.70 1.75
N VAL A 111 -32.61 -21.10 0.87
CA VAL A 111 -31.68 -21.76 -0.04
C VAL A 111 -30.29 -21.68 0.58
N TYR A 112 -29.56 -22.78 0.62
CA TYR A 112 -28.21 -22.82 1.18
C TYR A 112 -27.28 -23.71 0.35
N ALA A 113 -25.98 -23.43 0.44
CA ALA A 113 -24.91 -24.28 -0.09
C ALA A 113 -24.50 -25.29 0.98
N ASP A 114 -24.31 -26.55 0.58
CA ASP A 114 -23.66 -27.61 1.34
C ASP A 114 -22.39 -28.02 0.60
N VAL A 115 -21.24 -27.81 1.25
CA VAL A 115 -19.90 -28.10 0.73
C VAL A 115 -19.23 -29.14 1.60
N TRP A 116 -18.69 -30.17 0.97
CA TRP A 116 -17.99 -31.27 1.64
C TRP A 116 -17.05 -31.97 0.66
N GLU A 117 -16.15 -32.81 1.16
CA GLU A 117 -15.25 -33.62 0.31
C GLU A 117 -15.67 -35.08 0.27
N ARG A 118 -15.77 -35.64 -0.94
CA ARG A 118 -16.04 -37.07 -1.13
C ARG A 118 -14.82 -37.82 -1.62
N ALA A 119 -14.68 -39.07 -1.24
CA ALA A 119 -13.68 -39.96 -1.83
C ALA A 119 -14.05 -40.30 -3.28
N LEU A 120 -13.05 -40.36 -4.14
CA LEU A 120 -13.19 -40.74 -5.54
C LEU A 120 -12.18 -41.84 -5.87
N THR A 121 -12.68 -42.92 -6.45
CA THR A 121 -11.86 -44.08 -6.79
C THR A 121 -11.73 -44.27 -8.29
N ALA A 122 -10.80 -45.14 -8.68
CA ALA A 122 -10.58 -45.51 -10.07
C ALA A 122 -11.79 -46.18 -10.77
N LEU A 123 -12.81 -46.60 -10.01
CA LEU A 123 -14.07 -47.13 -10.56
C LEU A 123 -14.95 -46.02 -11.15
N GLU A 124 -14.92 -44.84 -10.53
CA GLU A 124 -15.68 -43.66 -10.97
C GLU A 124 -14.87 -42.78 -11.92
N ASP A 125 -13.55 -42.75 -11.76
CA ASP A 125 -12.64 -41.98 -12.60
C ASP A 125 -11.49 -42.84 -13.11
N SER A 126 -11.63 -43.34 -14.33
CA SER A 126 -10.67 -44.24 -14.96
C SER A 126 -9.30 -43.60 -15.21
N ASP A 127 -9.21 -42.26 -15.25
CA ASP A 127 -7.95 -41.55 -15.44
C ASP A 127 -6.99 -41.70 -14.25
N LEU A 128 -7.49 -42.15 -13.09
CA LEU A 128 -6.66 -42.46 -11.92
C LEU A 128 -5.78 -43.69 -12.15
N ARG A 129 -6.18 -44.61 -13.04
CA ARG A 129 -5.37 -45.78 -13.40
C ARG A 129 -4.25 -45.39 -14.37
N ASP A 130 -3.07 -45.97 -14.19
CA ASP A 130 -1.98 -45.75 -15.13
C ASP A 130 -1.97 -46.84 -16.23
N VAL A 131 -2.34 -46.43 -17.45
CA VAL A 131 -2.36 -47.32 -18.63
C VAL A 131 -0.98 -47.85 -19.00
N ALA A 132 0.10 -47.10 -18.71
CA ALA A 132 1.47 -47.57 -18.95
C ALA A 132 1.87 -48.71 -18.01
N LEU A 133 1.11 -48.90 -16.92
CA LEU A 133 1.34 -49.90 -15.87
C LEU A 133 0.21 -50.94 -15.85
N ASN A 134 -0.30 -51.30 -17.04
CA ASN A 134 -1.41 -52.26 -17.22
C ASN A 134 -2.70 -51.88 -16.46
N GLY A 135 -2.96 -50.58 -16.29
CA GLY A 135 -4.15 -50.09 -15.57
C GLY A 135 -4.02 -50.20 -14.05
N ALA A 136 -2.80 -50.17 -13.51
CA ALA A 136 -2.56 -50.20 -12.08
C ALA A 136 -3.28 -49.03 -11.38
N ASP A 137 -3.99 -49.38 -10.31
CA ASP A 137 -4.52 -48.41 -9.34
C ASP A 137 -3.41 -48.03 -8.36
N THR A 138 -3.10 -46.74 -8.30
CA THR A 138 -1.97 -46.20 -7.54
C THR A 138 -2.44 -45.42 -6.31
N CYS A 139 -3.53 -44.67 -6.42
CA CYS A 139 -4.01 -43.74 -5.41
C CYS A 139 -5.50 -43.38 -5.61
N THR A 140 -6.15 -42.86 -4.58
CA THR A 140 -7.48 -42.25 -4.67
C THR A 140 -7.40 -40.72 -4.70
N ARG A 141 -8.52 -40.05 -5.03
CA ARG A 141 -8.68 -38.59 -4.92
C ARG A 141 -9.76 -38.27 -3.91
N THR A 142 -9.75 -37.05 -3.38
CA THR A 142 -10.99 -36.43 -2.86
C THR A 142 -11.49 -35.39 -3.86
N GLN A 143 -12.81 -35.22 -3.95
CA GLN A 143 -13.47 -34.23 -4.80
C GLN A 143 -14.33 -33.31 -3.92
N THR A 144 -14.16 -32.00 -4.06
CA THR A 144 -15.02 -31.01 -3.40
C THR A 144 -16.39 -30.98 -4.07
N MET A 145 -17.42 -31.19 -3.27
CA MET A 145 -18.83 -31.14 -3.64
C MET A 145 -19.40 -29.76 -3.32
N LEU A 146 -20.30 -29.26 -4.19
CA LEU A 146 -21.07 -28.04 -3.94
C LEU A 146 -22.53 -28.29 -4.32
N GLN A 147 -23.37 -28.49 -3.31
CA GLN A 147 -24.79 -28.77 -3.49
C GLN A 147 -25.64 -27.58 -3.06
N VAL A 148 -26.69 -27.28 -3.81
CA VAL A 148 -27.69 -26.27 -3.43
C VAL A 148 -28.94 -26.97 -2.93
N LYS A 149 -29.25 -26.77 -1.65
CA LYS A 149 -30.36 -27.42 -0.93
C LYS A 149 -31.33 -26.38 -0.39
N THR A 150 -32.50 -26.83 0.09
CA THR A 150 -33.47 -25.98 0.76
C THR A 150 -33.84 -26.49 2.15
N CYS A 151 -34.21 -25.57 3.03
CA CYS A 151 -34.78 -25.84 4.35
C CYS A 151 -35.94 -24.87 4.64
N GLY A 152 -36.73 -25.16 5.67
CA GLY A 152 -37.87 -24.31 6.04
C GLY A 152 -37.44 -22.87 6.40
N GLY A 153 -38.30 -21.88 6.16
CA GLY A 153 -37.96 -20.46 6.33
C GLY A 153 -37.52 -20.03 7.75
N GLY A 154 -37.79 -20.84 8.78
CA GLY A 154 -37.36 -20.61 10.16
C GLY A 154 -36.10 -21.36 10.58
N VAL A 155 -35.47 -22.13 9.68
CA VAL A 155 -34.26 -22.90 9.94
C VAL A 155 -33.05 -22.08 9.48
N ASN A 156 -32.07 -21.88 10.36
CA ASN A 156 -30.77 -21.35 9.99
C ASN A 156 -29.84 -22.50 9.57
N PRO A 157 -29.50 -22.63 8.28
CA PRO A 157 -28.68 -23.74 7.79
C PRO A 157 -27.28 -23.80 8.42
N GLU A 158 -26.75 -22.67 8.90
CA GLU A 158 -25.38 -22.57 9.42
C GLU A 158 -25.27 -23.01 10.88
N THR A 159 -26.38 -23.06 11.62
CA THR A 159 -26.38 -23.39 13.06
C THR A 159 -27.28 -24.55 13.42
N ASP A 160 -28.36 -24.76 12.66
CA ASP A 160 -29.42 -25.70 13.04
C ASP A 160 -29.29 -27.05 12.31
N ILE A 161 -28.55 -27.09 11.19
CA ILE A 161 -28.28 -28.33 10.45
C ILE A 161 -26.97 -28.92 10.98
N PRO A 162 -26.97 -30.16 11.50
CA PRO A 162 -25.75 -30.79 11.95
C PRO A 162 -24.75 -30.99 10.83
N GLN A 163 -23.52 -30.50 11.02
CA GLN A 163 -22.40 -30.68 10.09
C GLN A 163 -21.84 -32.11 10.14
N LYS A 164 -21.93 -32.75 11.31
CA LYS A 164 -21.39 -34.08 11.61
C LYS A 164 -22.13 -34.71 12.78
N GLY A 165 -22.14 -36.03 12.86
CA GLY A 165 -22.63 -36.78 14.01
C GLY A 165 -21.75 -36.63 15.25
N ASN A 166 -22.32 -36.99 16.40
CA ASN A 166 -21.66 -36.85 17.71
C ASN A 166 -21.74 -38.12 18.58
N ALA A 167 -22.07 -39.26 17.98
CA ALA A 167 -22.14 -40.53 18.69
C ALA A 167 -20.73 -41.07 18.99
N ALA A 168 -20.49 -41.42 20.25
CA ALA A 168 -19.21 -42.01 20.68
C ALA A 168 -19.21 -43.53 20.49
N LEU A 169 -18.12 -44.05 19.88
CA LEU A 169 -17.87 -45.47 19.65
C LEU A 169 -16.79 -46.00 20.61
N SER A 170 -17.01 -47.19 21.15
CA SER A 170 -15.99 -47.98 21.84
C SER A 170 -15.96 -49.42 21.29
N LEU A 171 -14.76 -49.95 21.09
CA LEU A 171 -14.53 -51.29 20.55
C LEU A 171 -13.57 -52.05 21.47
N ASP A 172 -14.00 -53.18 21.99
CA ASP A 172 -13.20 -54.08 22.83
C ASP A 172 -12.99 -55.41 22.10
N LEU A 173 -11.75 -55.88 22.00
CA LEU A 173 -11.44 -57.21 21.47
C LEU A 173 -11.91 -58.29 22.44
N HIS A 174 -12.39 -59.41 21.92
CA HIS A 174 -12.74 -60.55 22.78
C HIS A 174 -11.51 -61.15 23.47
N ASP A 175 -11.73 -61.70 24.68
CA ASP A 175 -10.71 -62.41 25.45
C ASP A 175 -10.34 -63.77 24.82
N ASN A 176 -11.23 -64.34 24.01
CA ASN A 176 -11.07 -65.64 23.35
C ASN A 176 -11.21 -65.48 21.83
N LEU A 177 -10.10 -65.19 21.15
CA LEU A 177 -10.03 -65.17 19.69
C LEU A 177 -9.58 -66.55 19.19
N GLU A 178 -10.33 -67.16 18.26
CA GLU A 178 -9.95 -68.46 17.67
C GLU A 178 -8.86 -68.31 16.60
N ALA A 179 -7.98 -69.30 16.51
CA ALA A 179 -7.01 -69.43 15.42
C ALA A 179 -7.65 -70.20 14.25
N SER A 180 -7.79 -69.54 13.10
CA SER A 180 -8.02 -70.26 11.84
C SER A 180 -6.72 -70.96 11.42
N ASP A 181 -6.76 -72.30 11.34
CA ASP A 181 -5.70 -73.11 10.72
C ASP A 181 -5.86 -73.05 9.20
N PRO A 182 -4.87 -72.53 8.44
CA PRO A 182 -4.93 -72.47 6.98
C PRO A 182 -5.04 -73.84 6.28
N CYS A 183 -4.89 -74.97 7.00
CA CYS A 183 -4.79 -76.30 6.41
C CYS A 183 -5.90 -77.31 6.79
N ASP A 184 -6.92 -76.96 7.60
CA ASP A 184 -8.02 -77.88 7.91
C ASP A 184 -9.38 -77.19 8.11
N PRO A 185 -10.26 -77.16 7.08
CA PRO A 185 -11.59 -76.55 7.17
C PRO A 185 -12.66 -77.38 7.93
N CYS A 186 -12.29 -78.51 8.57
CA CYS A 186 -13.24 -79.41 9.25
C CYS A 186 -12.98 -79.61 10.77
N ALA A 187 -12.02 -78.92 11.38
CA ALA A 187 -11.73 -79.09 12.80
C ALA A 187 -12.66 -78.25 13.69
N GLY A 188 -13.67 -78.90 14.28
CA GLY A 188 -14.51 -78.31 15.32
C GLY A 188 -13.75 -78.00 16.60
N LEU A 189 -14.02 -76.82 17.18
CA LEU A 189 -13.80 -76.39 18.57
C LEU A 189 -12.55 -76.98 19.24
N VAL A 190 -11.40 -76.33 19.07
CA VAL A 190 -10.22 -76.52 19.93
C VAL A 190 -10.05 -75.30 20.83
N GLY A 191 -10.11 -75.52 22.14
CA GLY A 191 -10.15 -74.49 23.16
C GLY A 191 -8.84 -73.71 23.36
N ALA A 192 -9.04 -72.43 23.71
CA ALA A 192 -8.21 -71.55 24.52
C ALA A 192 -6.69 -71.60 24.28
N GLY A 193 -6.24 -70.85 23.29
CA GLY A 193 -4.87 -70.35 23.18
C GLY A 193 -4.93 -68.94 22.59
N ALA A 194 -4.09 -68.02 23.08
CA ALA A 194 -4.02 -66.62 22.68
C ALA A 194 -4.01 -66.47 21.14
N GLY A 195 -5.18 -66.23 20.55
CA GLY A 195 -5.35 -66.08 19.12
C GLY A 195 -4.61 -64.84 18.60
N ARG A 196 -4.14 -64.91 17.36
CA ARG A 196 -3.53 -63.76 16.69
C ARG A 196 -4.63 -62.75 16.36
N VAL A 197 -4.50 -61.53 16.86
CA VAL A 197 -5.49 -60.44 16.68
C VAL A 197 -5.54 -59.95 15.22
N GLY A 198 -4.46 -60.14 14.45
CA GLY A 198 -4.33 -59.68 13.07
C GLY A 198 -3.94 -58.20 12.93
N ASN A 199 -3.79 -57.74 11.68
CA ASN A 199 -3.50 -56.33 11.37
C ASN A 199 -4.47 -55.86 10.27
N TYR A 200 -5.37 -54.95 10.61
CA TYR A 200 -6.39 -54.44 9.68
C TYR A 200 -6.96 -53.09 10.17
N LEU A 201 -7.91 -52.52 9.43
CA LEU A 201 -8.54 -51.25 9.73
C LEU A 201 -10.06 -51.44 9.77
N PHE A 202 -10.60 -51.52 10.98
CA PHE A 202 -12.05 -51.66 11.17
C PHE A 202 -12.74 -50.31 10.89
N ARG A 203 -13.86 -50.35 10.17
CA ARG A 203 -14.74 -49.22 9.87
C ARG A 203 -16.15 -49.55 10.32
N LEU A 204 -16.77 -48.63 11.06
CA LEU A 204 -18.23 -48.55 11.25
C LEU A 204 -18.73 -47.35 10.46
N GLU A 205 -19.85 -47.45 9.76
CA GLU A 205 -20.43 -46.36 8.96
C GLU A 205 -21.95 -46.27 9.11
N VAL A 206 -22.45 -45.03 9.15
CA VAL A 206 -23.87 -44.68 9.06
C VAL A 206 -24.31 -44.79 7.60
N HIS A 207 -25.04 -45.85 7.29
CA HIS A 207 -25.53 -46.12 5.94
C HIS A 207 -26.80 -45.33 5.58
N ALA A 208 -27.76 -45.26 6.51
CA ALA A 208 -29.02 -44.55 6.30
C ALA A 208 -29.60 -44.02 7.62
N VAL A 209 -30.30 -42.89 7.54
CA VAL A 209 -31.00 -42.26 8.67
C VAL A 209 -32.41 -41.90 8.20
N THR A 210 -33.41 -42.21 9.03
CA THR A 210 -34.81 -41.76 8.83
C THR A 210 -35.20 -40.81 9.96
N GLY A 211 -35.90 -39.72 9.61
CA GLY A 211 -36.25 -38.65 10.54
C GLY A 211 -35.16 -37.57 10.62
N ASP A 212 -35.28 -36.68 11.61
CA ASP A 212 -34.31 -35.61 11.82
C ASP A 212 -32.98 -36.17 12.32
N ALA A 213 -31.86 -35.62 11.86
CA ALA A 213 -30.52 -36.14 12.15
C ALA A 213 -30.17 -36.12 13.64
N ASP A 214 -30.67 -35.15 14.39
CA ASP A 214 -30.50 -34.97 15.85
C ASP A 214 -31.50 -35.81 16.68
N ASN A 215 -32.50 -36.38 16.03
CA ASN A 215 -33.55 -37.16 16.68
C ASN A 215 -34.06 -38.29 15.77
N PRO A 216 -33.19 -39.20 15.30
CA PRO A 216 -33.55 -40.17 14.26
C PRO A 216 -34.61 -41.16 14.74
N THR A 217 -35.49 -41.58 13.83
CA THR A 217 -36.53 -42.59 14.07
C THR A 217 -36.17 -43.96 13.50
N ALA A 218 -35.21 -44.02 12.56
CA ALA A 218 -34.53 -45.25 12.16
C ALA A 218 -33.08 -44.97 11.78
N LEU A 219 -32.21 -45.96 11.97
CA LEU A 219 -30.78 -45.88 11.73
C LEU A 219 -30.29 -47.22 11.16
N THR A 220 -29.58 -47.17 10.03
CA THR A 220 -28.89 -48.33 9.46
C THR A 220 -27.39 -48.11 9.56
N LEU A 221 -26.70 -49.08 10.16
CA LEU A 221 -25.24 -49.08 10.32
C LEU A 221 -24.65 -50.26 9.57
N LYS A 222 -23.45 -50.10 9.02
CA LYS A 222 -22.68 -51.17 8.37
C LYS A 222 -21.23 -51.13 8.82
N TRP A 223 -20.54 -52.26 8.80
CA TRP A 223 -19.15 -52.34 9.25
C TRP A 223 -18.30 -53.30 8.44
N SER A 224 -16.99 -53.06 8.45
CA SER A 224 -16.00 -53.86 7.73
C SER A 224 -14.66 -53.82 8.44
N SER A 225 -14.03 -54.98 8.62
CA SER A 225 -12.64 -55.12 9.06
C SER A 225 -11.63 -54.69 7.99
N GLU A 226 -12.07 -54.49 6.75
CA GLU A 226 -11.26 -54.09 5.60
C GLU A 226 -11.56 -52.64 5.15
N ASN A 227 -12.10 -51.80 6.03
CA ASN A 227 -12.49 -50.41 5.73
C ASN A 227 -13.47 -50.26 4.54
N GLY A 228 -14.18 -51.33 4.15
CA GLY A 228 -15.00 -51.35 2.93
C GLY A 228 -14.19 -51.14 1.64
N ALA A 229 -12.88 -51.40 1.67
CA ALA A 229 -11.95 -51.06 0.58
C ALA A 229 -12.05 -51.99 -0.64
N GLU A 230 -12.56 -53.21 -0.44
CA GLU A 230 -12.71 -54.21 -1.50
C GLU A 230 -13.98 -53.93 -2.32
N GLN A 231 -13.77 -53.39 -3.52
CA GLN A 231 -14.84 -52.94 -4.41
C GLN A 231 -14.50 -53.12 -5.90
N PHE A 232 -15.53 -53.39 -6.70
CA PHE A 232 -15.41 -53.64 -8.13
C PHE A 232 -16.61 -53.08 -8.89
N SER A 233 -16.50 -52.99 -10.22
CA SER A 233 -17.70 -52.89 -11.06
C SER A 233 -18.58 -54.11 -10.83
N ALA A 234 -19.89 -53.92 -10.67
CA ALA A 234 -20.79 -55.04 -10.43
C ALA A 234 -20.85 -55.94 -11.68
N GLN A 235 -20.52 -57.21 -11.51
CA GLN A 235 -20.56 -58.22 -12.57
C GLN A 235 -21.21 -59.50 -12.06
N THR A 236 -21.60 -60.40 -12.96
CA THR A 236 -22.10 -61.71 -12.55
C THR A 236 -21.04 -62.47 -11.76
N GLU A 237 -21.46 -63.30 -10.79
CA GLU A 237 -20.56 -63.96 -9.82
C GLU A 237 -19.33 -64.63 -10.46
N GLY A 238 -19.50 -65.31 -11.60
CA GLY A 238 -18.40 -66.00 -12.28
C GLY A 238 -17.33 -65.10 -12.91
N LEU A 239 -17.57 -63.78 -12.98
CA LEU A 239 -16.61 -62.77 -13.46
C LEU A 239 -15.99 -61.97 -12.31
N MET A 240 -16.47 -62.16 -11.08
CA MET A 240 -15.90 -61.49 -9.91
C MET A 240 -14.55 -62.12 -9.52
N PRO A 241 -13.64 -61.33 -8.92
CA PRO A 241 -12.36 -61.87 -8.46
C PRO A 241 -12.52 -63.04 -7.48
N PRO A 242 -11.63 -64.06 -7.54
CA PRO A 242 -11.69 -65.20 -6.63
C PRO A 242 -11.70 -64.77 -5.17
N GLY A 243 -12.67 -65.28 -4.40
CA GLY A 243 -12.81 -64.98 -2.97
C GLY A 243 -13.49 -63.66 -2.63
N PHE A 244 -13.87 -62.84 -3.63
CA PHE A 244 -14.72 -61.67 -3.38
C PHE A 244 -16.14 -62.08 -3.00
N VAL A 245 -16.73 -62.99 -3.79
CA VAL A 245 -18.06 -63.54 -3.51
C VAL A 245 -17.93 -64.72 -2.54
N ASN A 246 -18.43 -64.52 -1.33
CA ASN A 246 -18.45 -65.47 -0.22
C ASN A 246 -19.74 -65.27 0.61
N ALA A 247 -20.28 -66.35 1.20
CA ALA A 247 -21.44 -66.30 2.08
C ALA A 247 -21.21 -65.58 3.42
N ARG A 248 -19.95 -65.21 3.72
CA ARG A 248 -19.56 -64.46 4.93
C ARG A 248 -19.49 -62.95 4.73
N PHE A 249 -19.80 -62.42 3.55
CA PHE A 249 -19.82 -60.98 3.31
C PHE A 249 -21.20 -60.47 2.97
N LEU A 250 -21.47 -59.24 3.41
CA LEU A 250 -22.56 -58.40 2.98
C LEU A 250 -22.11 -57.61 1.75
N TYR A 251 -22.98 -57.43 0.76
CA TYR A 251 -22.69 -56.64 -0.44
C TYR A 251 -23.51 -55.37 -0.46
N GLU A 252 -22.84 -54.25 -0.72
CA GLU A 252 -23.49 -52.97 -1.02
C GLU A 252 -23.35 -52.70 -2.51
N PHE A 253 -24.48 -52.65 -3.21
CA PHE A 253 -24.55 -52.19 -4.60
C PHE A 253 -24.79 -50.67 -4.61
N PHE A 254 -23.91 -49.93 -5.28
CA PHE A 254 -23.89 -48.47 -5.25
C PHE A 254 -23.58 -47.88 -6.63
N ASP A 255 -23.84 -46.58 -6.79
CA ASP A 255 -23.55 -45.81 -8.00
C ASP A 255 -23.06 -44.39 -7.64
N SER A 256 -22.65 -43.61 -8.64
CA SER A 256 -22.17 -42.23 -8.42
C SER A 256 -23.22 -41.27 -7.83
N THR A 257 -24.52 -41.60 -7.95
CA THR A 257 -25.61 -40.79 -7.36
C THR A 257 -25.69 -41.04 -5.87
N THR A 258 -25.66 -42.31 -5.46
CA THR A 258 -25.71 -42.68 -4.03
C THR A 258 -24.54 -42.09 -3.24
N GLU A 259 -23.33 -42.08 -3.82
CA GLU A 259 -22.14 -41.47 -3.19
C GLU A 259 -22.25 -39.94 -3.05
N LYS A 260 -23.06 -39.27 -3.88
CA LYS A 260 -23.29 -37.82 -3.79
C LYS A 260 -24.40 -37.46 -2.80
N HIS A 261 -25.22 -38.42 -2.36
CA HIS A 261 -26.40 -38.14 -1.53
C HIS A 261 -26.13 -38.28 -0.02
N ALA A 262 -24.87 -38.39 0.40
CA ALA A 262 -24.49 -38.32 1.81
C ALA A 262 -24.86 -36.97 2.46
N GLY A 263 -24.91 -36.93 3.79
CA GLY A 263 -25.28 -35.74 4.55
C GLY A 263 -26.76 -35.62 4.91
N VAL A 264 -27.15 -34.44 5.41
CA VAL A 264 -28.53 -34.10 5.79
C VAL A 264 -29.27 -33.48 4.60
N HIS A 265 -30.53 -33.87 4.40
CA HIS A 265 -31.38 -33.36 3.31
C HIS A 265 -32.74 -32.93 3.86
N LEU A 266 -33.01 -31.62 3.85
CA LEU A 266 -34.26 -31.01 4.34
C LEU A 266 -35.20 -30.54 3.21
N THR A 267 -34.80 -30.75 1.96
CA THR A 267 -35.57 -30.32 0.78
C THR A 267 -36.88 -31.09 0.70
N SER A 268 -38.00 -30.38 0.76
CA SER A 268 -39.34 -30.99 0.65
C SER A 268 -39.52 -31.74 -0.67
N GLY A 269 -39.98 -32.99 -0.60
CA GLY A 269 -40.27 -33.82 -1.78
C GLY A 269 -39.04 -34.44 -2.45
N PHE A 270 -37.86 -34.28 -1.87
CA PHE A 270 -36.63 -34.97 -2.29
C PHE A 270 -36.31 -36.11 -1.32
N SER A 271 -35.98 -37.28 -1.86
CA SER A 271 -35.52 -38.43 -1.08
C SER A 271 -34.11 -38.79 -1.52
N PRO A 272 -33.09 -38.70 -0.63
CA PRO A 272 -31.75 -39.13 -0.96
C PRO A 272 -31.74 -40.64 -1.26
N ARG A 273 -30.78 -41.08 -2.09
CA ARG A 273 -30.62 -42.49 -2.47
C ARG A 273 -29.41 -43.05 -1.72
N ALA A 274 -29.55 -44.24 -1.15
CA ALA A 274 -28.45 -45.00 -0.56
C ALA A 274 -28.17 -46.26 -1.38
N GLY A 275 -27.01 -46.88 -1.18
CA GLY A 275 -26.70 -48.19 -1.76
C GLY A 275 -27.65 -49.27 -1.26
N ILE A 276 -27.77 -50.38 -2.00
CA ILE A 276 -28.59 -51.53 -1.60
C ILE A 276 -27.71 -52.56 -0.89
N LEU A 277 -28.03 -52.86 0.36
CA LEU A 277 -27.39 -53.92 1.15
C LEU A 277 -28.05 -55.28 0.88
N ASN A 278 -27.24 -56.31 0.63
CA ASN A 278 -27.72 -57.67 0.41
C ASN A 278 -26.76 -58.69 1.05
N THR A 279 -27.30 -59.61 1.85
CA THR A 279 -26.54 -60.71 2.49
C THR A 279 -26.15 -61.81 1.51
N THR A 280 -26.68 -61.77 0.28
CA THR A 280 -26.30 -62.63 -0.83
C THR A 280 -25.82 -61.81 -2.01
N TYR A 281 -24.90 -62.36 -2.82
CA TYR A 281 -24.43 -61.68 -4.02
C TYR A 281 -25.48 -61.78 -5.14
N ALA A 282 -26.41 -60.83 -5.17
CA ALA A 282 -27.39 -60.70 -6.23
C ALA A 282 -27.49 -59.25 -6.68
N ILE A 283 -27.15 -58.99 -7.95
CA ILE A 283 -27.23 -57.67 -8.56
C ILE A 283 -28.71 -57.24 -8.56
N PRO A 284 -29.04 -56.04 -8.06
CA PRO A 284 -30.42 -55.53 -8.07
C PRO A 284 -31.02 -55.44 -9.50
N ASP A 285 -32.24 -55.95 -9.67
CA ASP A 285 -32.90 -56.01 -10.98
C ASP A 285 -33.64 -54.71 -11.36
N GLY A 286 -33.92 -53.82 -10.39
CA GLY A 286 -34.68 -52.60 -10.64
C GLY A 286 -33.95 -51.65 -11.59
N VAL A 287 -34.70 -50.98 -12.47
CA VAL A 287 -34.14 -50.11 -13.51
C VAL A 287 -33.39 -48.91 -12.91
N SER A 288 -33.86 -48.42 -11.76
CA SER A 288 -33.27 -47.29 -11.01
C SER A 288 -32.44 -47.73 -9.81
N ASP A 289 -32.20 -49.02 -9.64
CA ASP A 289 -31.42 -49.52 -8.51
C ASP A 289 -29.94 -49.18 -8.72
N PRO A 290 -29.24 -48.71 -7.67
CA PRO A 290 -27.81 -48.45 -7.76
C PRO A 290 -27.07 -49.79 -7.89
N LYS A 291 -26.35 -49.97 -9.01
CA LYS A 291 -25.71 -51.25 -9.34
C LYS A 291 -24.54 -51.16 -10.30
N ASP A 292 -23.96 -49.97 -10.46
CA ASP A 292 -22.77 -49.81 -11.31
C ASP A 292 -21.55 -50.46 -10.63
N PHE A 293 -21.53 -50.37 -9.29
CA PHE A 293 -20.43 -50.85 -8.46
C PHE A 293 -20.95 -51.71 -7.30
N VAL A 294 -20.06 -52.54 -6.77
CA VAL A 294 -20.31 -53.37 -5.60
C VAL A 294 -19.12 -53.31 -4.66
N ARG A 295 -19.37 -53.20 -3.36
CA ARG A 295 -18.35 -53.31 -2.31
C ARG A 295 -18.80 -54.29 -1.23
N ARG A 296 -17.83 -54.94 -0.59
CA ARG A 296 -18.11 -55.93 0.46
C ARG A 296 -17.94 -55.37 1.87
N TRP A 297 -18.75 -55.88 2.77
CA TRP A 297 -18.83 -55.52 4.19
C TRP A 297 -18.90 -56.79 5.05
N ASP A 298 -18.57 -56.67 6.32
CA ASP A 298 -18.66 -57.79 7.27
C ASP A 298 -20.08 -57.97 7.81
N GLY A 299 -20.79 -56.87 8.01
CA GLY A 299 -22.15 -56.89 8.57
C GLY A 299 -22.85 -55.54 8.59
N TYR A 300 -24.11 -55.58 9.02
CA TYR A 300 -24.98 -54.41 9.19
C TYR A 300 -26.03 -54.65 10.28
N CYS A 301 -26.66 -53.56 10.73
CA CYS A 301 -27.90 -53.63 11.49
C CYS A 301 -28.83 -52.47 11.14
N GLU A 302 -30.12 -52.75 11.18
CA GLU A 302 -31.20 -51.79 11.04
C GLU A 302 -31.90 -51.61 12.39
N LEU A 303 -32.00 -50.38 12.83
CA LEU A 303 -32.62 -50.00 14.08
C LEU A 303 -33.81 -49.09 13.82
N SER A 304 -34.87 -49.26 14.60
CA SER A 304 -36.02 -48.36 14.64
C SER A 304 -36.22 -47.83 16.05
N ARG A 305 -36.75 -46.62 16.17
CA ARG A 305 -37.05 -45.98 17.46
C ARG A 305 -38.52 -45.56 17.52
N SER A 306 -39.16 -45.95 18.61
CA SER A 306 -40.49 -45.45 18.99
C SER A 306 -40.40 -44.78 20.37
N GLY A 307 -40.63 -43.47 20.41
CA GLY A 307 -40.38 -42.65 21.61
C GLY A 307 -38.89 -42.63 21.99
N SER A 308 -38.55 -43.13 23.17
CA SER A 308 -37.15 -43.24 23.65
C SER A 308 -36.56 -44.66 23.51
N THR A 309 -37.32 -45.61 22.98
CA THR A 309 -36.91 -47.02 22.92
C THR A 309 -36.44 -47.40 21.52
N TRP A 310 -35.22 -47.92 21.43
CA TRP A 310 -34.64 -48.50 20.22
C TRP A 310 -34.92 -50.00 20.13
N THR A 311 -35.20 -50.47 18.92
CA THR A 311 -35.45 -51.88 18.59
C THR A 311 -34.65 -52.30 17.36
N LEU A 312 -34.07 -53.50 17.40
CA LEU A 312 -33.43 -54.14 16.25
C LEU A 312 -34.52 -54.60 15.27
N VAL A 313 -34.43 -54.15 14.02
CA VAL A 313 -35.35 -54.54 12.93
C VAL A 313 -34.78 -55.74 12.19
N ASP A 314 -33.52 -55.61 11.78
CA ASP A 314 -32.77 -56.63 11.05
C ASP A 314 -31.27 -56.46 11.31
N GLY A 315 -30.48 -57.49 11.07
CA GLY A 315 -29.03 -57.37 11.17
C GLY A 315 -28.31 -58.69 11.02
N TRP A 316 -27.07 -58.59 10.57
CA TRP A 316 -26.26 -59.74 10.20
C TRP A 316 -24.77 -59.43 10.33
N ASP A 317 -23.98 -60.39 10.80
CA ASP A 317 -22.50 -60.32 10.88
C ASP A 317 -21.88 -61.65 10.43
N LYS A 318 -21.20 -61.65 9.29
CA LYS A 318 -20.41 -62.77 8.76
C LYS A 318 -21.05 -64.17 8.80
N GLY A 319 -22.32 -64.24 8.46
CA GLY A 319 -23.10 -65.48 8.43
C GLY A 319 -23.93 -65.75 9.68
N VAL A 320 -23.94 -64.83 10.64
CA VAL A 320 -24.70 -64.92 11.89
C VAL A 320 -25.74 -63.81 11.96
N ASP A 321 -27.00 -64.15 12.16
CA ASP A 321 -28.08 -63.18 12.37
C ASP A 321 -27.93 -62.50 13.74
N LEU A 322 -28.18 -61.19 13.77
CA LEU A 322 -28.15 -60.42 15.01
C LEU A 322 -29.43 -60.64 15.82
N SER A 323 -29.30 -60.84 17.13
CA SER A 323 -30.45 -61.11 17.99
C SER A 323 -30.28 -60.55 19.40
N THR A 324 -31.38 -60.03 19.95
CA THR A 324 -31.49 -59.62 21.36
C THR A 324 -31.81 -60.78 22.30
N GLY A 325 -32.15 -61.95 21.75
CA GLY A 325 -32.61 -63.14 22.50
C GLY A 325 -31.53 -64.19 22.78
N ILE A 326 -30.28 -63.93 22.41
CA ILE A 326 -29.16 -64.86 22.60
C ILE A 326 -28.24 -64.42 23.76
N SER A 327 -27.25 -65.24 24.14
CA SER A 327 -26.37 -64.92 25.28
C SER A 327 -25.45 -63.73 24.97
N SER A 328 -25.19 -62.87 25.97
CA SER A 328 -24.30 -61.70 25.83
C SER A 328 -22.85 -61.98 25.42
N THR A 329 -22.45 -63.27 25.44
CA THR A 329 -21.13 -63.76 25.04
C THR A 329 -21.14 -64.46 23.67
N GLN A 330 -22.30 -64.69 23.06
CA GLN A 330 -22.42 -65.34 21.75
C GLN A 330 -22.25 -64.30 20.63
N PRO A 331 -21.51 -64.61 19.55
CA PRO A 331 -21.49 -63.78 18.36
C PRO A 331 -22.92 -63.54 17.84
N GLY A 332 -23.18 -62.31 17.41
CA GLY A 332 -24.49 -61.83 16.98
C GLY A 332 -25.38 -61.24 18.08
N TYR A 333 -24.93 -61.25 19.35
CA TYR A 333 -25.75 -60.69 20.43
C TYR A 333 -25.90 -59.17 20.30
N VAL A 334 -27.12 -58.68 20.51
CA VAL A 334 -27.43 -57.25 20.55
C VAL A 334 -28.08 -56.86 21.87
N ALA A 335 -27.60 -55.80 22.51
CA ALA A 335 -28.31 -55.10 23.58
C ALA A 335 -28.63 -53.67 23.16
N LEU A 336 -29.84 -53.23 23.48
CA LEU A 336 -30.35 -51.90 23.16
C LEU A 336 -30.82 -51.21 24.45
N GLY A 337 -30.45 -49.95 24.60
CA GLY A 337 -30.80 -49.08 25.71
C GLY A 337 -30.45 -47.63 25.37
N PRO A 338 -29.72 -46.88 26.22
CA PRO A 338 -29.19 -45.58 25.83
C PRO A 338 -28.10 -45.67 24.74
N GLY A 339 -27.58 -46.87 24.47
CA GLY A 339 -26.65 -47.18 23.39
C GLY A 339 -26.97 -48.53 22.74
N LEU A 340 -26.23 -48.83 21.69
CA LEU A 340 -26.18 -50.09 20.96
C LEU A 340 -24.93 -50.86 21.40
N THR A 341 -25.11 -52.06 21.93
CA THR A 341 -24.02 -53.03 22.10
C THR A 341 -24.21 -54.17 21.12
N VAL A 342 -23.20 -54.48 20.30
CA VAL A 342 -23.19 -55.64 19.40
C VAL A 342 -21.98 -56.51 19.70
N ASN A 343 -22.20 -57.80 19.89
CA ASN A 343 -21.14 -58.78 20.04
C ASN A 343 -20.79 -59.35 18.66
N LEU A 344 -19.90 -58.66 17.95
CA LEU A 344 -19.38 -59.07 16.64
C LEU A 344 -18.41 -60.25 16.78
N GLU A 345 -18.04 -60.89 15.66
CA GLU A 345 -17.10 -62.02 15.65
C GLU A 345 -15.79 -61.74 16.41
N ALA A 346 -15.19 -60.55 16.22
CA ALA A 346 -13.90 -60.19 16.81
C ALA A 346 -13.98 -59.18 17.97
N PHE A 347 -15.09 -58.42 18.06
CA PHE A 347 -15.21 -57.30 18.98
C PHE A 347 -16.54 -57.30 19.72
N ARG A 348 -16.55 -56.71 20.90
CA ARG A 348 -17.74 -56.07 21.45
C ARG A 348 -17.74 -54.60 21.04
N MET A 349 -18.73 -54.23 20.24
CA MET A 349 -18.97 -52.86 19.78
C MET A 349 -19.99 -52.17 20.69
N ASN A 350 -19.70 -50.94 21.11
CA ASN A 350 -20.61 -50.09 21.87
C ASN A 350 -20.72 -48.71 21.21
N LEU A 351 -21.92 -48.31 20.81
CA LEU A 351 -22.22 -47.01 20.20
C LEU A 351 -23.29 -46.28 21.00
N GLU A 352 -23.07 -45.02 21.34
CA GLU A 352 -24.09 -44.21 22.01
C GLU A 352 -25.24 -43.85 21.05
N LEU A 353 -26.50 -43.99 21.49
CA LEU A 353 -27.69 -43.68 20.66
C LEU A 353 -28.54 -42.53 21.23
N SER A 354 -28.72 -42.49 22.55
CA SER A 354 -29.68 -41.58 23.19
C SER A 354 -29.23 -40.12 23.11
N GLY A 355 -30.06 -39.27 22.50
CA GLY A 355 -29.76 -37.84 22.32
C GLY A 355 -28.56 -37.57 21.42
N ARG A 356 -28.19 -38.53 20.57
CA ARG A 356 -27.08 -38.42 19.63
C ARG A 356 -27.56 -38.11 18.22
N THR A 357 -26.72 -37.38 17.52
CA THR A 357 -26.90 -36.96 16.13
C THR A 357 -26.17 -37.91 15.20
N PHE A 358 -26.83 -38.30 14.12
CA PHE A 358 -26.27 -39.19 13.10
C PHE A 358 -26.44 -38.57 11.72
N VAL A 359 -25.35 -38.49 10.95
CA VAL A 359 -25.35 -38.00 9.58
C VAL A 359 -24.96 -39.14 8.64
N VAL A 360 -25.68 -39.31 7.53
CA VAL A 360 -25.38 -40.36 6.55
C VAL A 360 -23.99 -40.14 5.96
N GLY A 361 -23.18 -41.21 5.94
CA GLY A 361 -21.79 -41.16 5.53
C GLY A 361 -20.80 -40.93 6.68
N ASP A 362 -21.27 -40.64 7.90
CA ASP A 362 -20.38 -40.65 9.07
C ASP A 362 -19.78 -42.03 9.30
N TYR A 363 -18.50 -42.08 9.63
CA TYR A 363 -17.79 -43.32 9.91
C TYR A 363 -16.77 -43.15 11.02
N TRP A 364 -16.38 -44.28 11.62
CA TRP A 364 -15.32 -44.39 12.61
C TRP A 364 -14.27 -45.37 12.11
N LEU A 365 -12.99 -45.04 12.29
CA LEU A 365 -11.88 -45.92 11.97
C LEU A 365 -11.17 -46.41 13.24
N ALA A 366 -10.90 -47.72 13.31
CA ALA A 366 -10.20 -48.34 14.42
C ALA A 366 -9.07 -49.25 13.90
N PRO A 367 -7.81 -48.80 13.97
CA PRO A 367 -6.68 -49.60 13.50
C PRO A 367 -6.37 -50.72 14.48
N VAL A 368 -6.45 -51.95 14.02
CA VAL A 368 -6.10 -53.13 14.82
C VAL A 368 -4.67 -53.54 14.48
N ARG A 369 -3.82 -53.65 15.50
CA ARG A 369 -2.39 -53.96 15.34
C ARG A 369 -1.98 -55.06 16.30
N GLU A 370 -1.58 -56.20 15.76
CA GLU A 370 -1.12 -57.36 16.54
C GLU A 370 0.09 -57.03 17.43
N ALA A 371 0.90 -56.03 17.06
CA ALA A 371 2.04 -55.59 17.85
C ALA A 371 1.67 -54.81 19.13
N VAL A 372 0.44 -54.32 19.24
CA VAL A 372 -0.01 -53.44 20.34
C VAL A 372 -1.23 -54.01 21.04
N HIS A 373 -2.14 -54.63 20.30
CA HIS A 373 -3.39 -55.17 20.83
C HIS A 373 -3.28 -56.68 21.07
N THR A 374 -3.75 -57.11 22.23
CA THR A 374 -3.99 -58.50 22.59
C THR A 374 -5.48 -58.76 22.78
N ALA A 375 -5.87 -60.03 22.91
CA ALA A 375 -7.21 -60.39 23.37
C ALA A 375 -7.61 -59.58 24.62
N GLY A 376 -8.85 -59.08 24.66
CA GLY A 376 -9.36 -58.21 25.73
C GLY A 376 -8.96 -56.73 25.64
N SER A 377 -8.15 -56.31 24.66
CA SER A 377 -7.74 -54.90 24.54
C SER A 377 -8.88 -54.02 24.03
N ALA A 378 -9.03 -52.84 24.64
CA ALA A 378 -9.82 -51.76 24.06
C ALA A 378 -9.08 -51.18 22.84
N VAL A 379 -9.66 -51.29 21.65
CA VAL A 379 -9.10 -50.77 20.40
C VAL A 379 -9.40 -49.28 20.24
N CYS A 380 -10.60 -48.86 20.63
CA CYS A 380 -10.96 -47.46 20.78
C CYS A 380 -11.95 -47.29 21.92
N SER A 381 -11.97 -46.10 22.53
CA SER A 381 -12.85 -45.78 23.66
C SER A 381 -13.38 -44.37 23.51
N GLY A 382 -14.71 -44.23 23.49
CA GLY A 382 -15.40 -42.94 23.38
C GLY A 382 -15.04 -42.10 22.15
N THR A 383 -14.68 -42.73 21.04
CA THR A 383 -14.19 -42.05 19.83
C THR A 383 -15.37 -41.48 19.02
N LEU A 384 -15.30 -40.20 18.69
CA LEU A 384 -16.28 -39.52 17.82
C LEU A 384 -16.06 -39.89 16.34
N PRO A 385 -17.05 -39.72 15.46
CA PRO A 385 -16.88 -40.07 14.05
C PRO A 385 -15.78 -39.25 13.38
N ASP A 386 -15.00 -39.90 12.53
CA ASP A 386 -14.06 -39.27 11.60
C ASP A 386 -14.82 -38.62 10.43
N GLY A 387 -15.93 -39.23 10.01
CA GLY A 387 -17.05 -38.71 9.21
C GLY A 387 -16.76 -37.80 8.01
N ILE A 388 -17.83 -37.23 7.45
CA ILE A 388 -17.75 -36.19 6.41
C ILE A 388 -18.02 -34.86 7.09
N ASP A 389 -17.13 -33.89 6.92
CA ASP A 389 -17.35 -32.54 7.43
C ASP A 389 -18.15 -31.72 6.41
N HIS A 390 -19.40 -31.42 6.75
CA HIS A 390 -20.28 -30.60 5.93
C HIS A 390 -20.21 -29.12 6.34
N HIS A 391 -20.12 -28.23 5.35
CA HIS A 391 -20.02 -26.79 5.55
C HIS A 391 -21.22 -26.11 4.89
N PHE A 392 -21.98 -25.34 5.66
CA PHE A 392 -23.21 -24.71 5.21
C PHE A 392 -23.06 -23.20 5.10
N LEU A 393 -23.63 -22.61 4.04
CA LEU A 393 -23.75 -21.16 3.88
C LEU A 393 -25.14 -20.84 3.37
N ARG A 394 -25.87 -19.95 4.07
CA ARG A 394 -27.13 -19.41 3.56
C ARG A 394 -26.86 -18.67 2.25
N LEU A 395 -27.68 -18.88 1.21
CA LEU A 395 -27.55 -18.22 -0.10
C LEU A 395 -28.65 -17.19 -0.36
N ALA A 396 -29.90 -17.51 0.00
CA ALA A 396 -31.05 -16.63 -0.19
C ALA A 396 -32.23 -17.10 0.66
N GLY A 397 -33.15 -16.19 0.98
CA GLY A 397 -34.49 -16.52 1.47
C GLY A 397 -35.51 -16.37 0.34
N VAL A 398 -36.52 -17.23 0.29
CA VAL A 398 -37.66 -17.11 -0.63
C VAL A 398 -38.93 -16.96 0.18
N ALA A 399 -39.65 -15.85 -0.05
CA ALA A 399 -40.90 -15.54 0.66
C ALA A 399 -42.09 -16.34 0.09
N ALA A 400 -43.23 -16.28 0.79
CA ALA A 400 -44.45 -17.01 0.40
C ALA A 400 -44.98 -16.61 -0.99
N ASP A 401 -44.76 -15.38 -1.41
CA ASP A 401 -45.13 -14.86 -2.74
C ASP A 401 -44.11 -15.20 -3.85
N GLY A 402 -43.02 -15.90 -3.50
CA GLY A 402 -41.94 -16.27 -4.41
C GLY A 402 -40.84 -15.22 -4.54
N THR A 403 -40.91 -14.11 -3.80
CA THR A 403 -39.87 -13.07 -3.80
C THR A 403 -38.55 -13.60 -3.23
N VAL A 404 -37.45 -13.43 -3.98
CA VAL A 404 -36.10 -13.85 -3.58
C VAL A 404 -35.41 -12.70 -2.83
N THR A 405 -35.07 -12.95 -1.58
CA THR A 405 -34.26 -12.06 -0.74
C THR A 405 -32.85 -12.61 -0.65
N ARG A 406 -31.94 -12.08 -1.48
CA ARG A 406 -30.54 -12.51 -1.51
C ARG A 406 -29.81 -12.16 -0.21
N HIS A 407 -30.10 -10.99 0.37
CA HIS A 407 -29.44 -10.49 1.57
C HIS A 407 -30.46 -10.03 2.60
N VAL A 408 -30.30 -10.43 3.86
CA VAL A 408 -31.17 -10.03 4.98
C VAL A 408 -30.83 -8.64 5.49
N ASP A 409 -29.53 -8.34 5.55
CA ASP A 409 -28.99 -7.07 5.98
C ASP A 409 -27.64 -6.79 5.29
N ASP A 410 -26.97 -5.70 5.66
CA ASP A 410 -25.68 -5.35 5.07
C ASP A 410 -24.53 -6.27 5.51
N ALA A 411 -24.58 -6.84 6.72
CA ALA A 411 -23.59 -7.80 7.17
C ALA A 411 -23.67 -9.08 6.32
N ASP A 412 -24.89 -9.58 6.11
CA ASP A 412 -25.19 -10.69 5.21
C ASP A 412 -24.73 -10.36 3.78
N ARG A 413 -25.08 -9.20 3.24
CA ARG A 413 -24.61 -8.74 1.91
C ARG A 413 -23.10 -8.82 1.75
N ARG A 414 -22.33 -8.37 2.76
CA ARG A 414 -20.87 -8.39 2.74
C ARG A 414 -20.30 -9.81 2.86
N ARG A 415 -20.99 -10.75 3.52
CA ARG A 415 -20.63 -12.18 3.54
C ARG A 415 -20.74 -12.82 2.15
N HIS A 416 -21.70 -12.39 1.33
CA HIS A 416 -21.91 -12.90 -0.02
C HIS A 416 -21.01 -12.25 -1.09
N GLY A 417 -20.23 -11.23 -0.74
CA GLY A 417 -19.32 -10.54 -1.64
C GLY A 417 -18.38 -9.64 -0.86
N PHE A 418 -17.17 -10.12 -0.64
CA PHE A 418 -16.10 -9.38 0.04
C PHE A 418 -15.03 -8.96 -0.97
N PRO A 419 -14.54 -7.71 -0.94
CA PRO A 419 -13.37 -7.32 -1.70
C PRO A 419 -12.11 -7.96 -1.08
N PRO A 420 -11.01 -8.10 -1.85
CA PRO A 420 -9.73 -8.47 -1.26
C PRO A 420 -9.27 -7.42 -0.25
N LEU A 421 -8.33 -7.80 0.62
CA LEU A 421 -7.73 -6.86 1.56
C LEU A 421 -7.10 -5.63 0.90
N THR A 422 -6.55 -5.76 -0.32
CA THR A 422 -5.97 -4.63 -1.08
C THR A 422 -7.00 -3.67 -1.68
N ASP A 423 -8.28 -4.06 -1.74
CA ASP A 423 -9.37 -3.29 -2.36
C ASP A 423 -10.48 -3.00 -1.33
N LEU A 424 -10.18 -3.17 -0.03
CA LEU A 424 -11.11 -2.87 1.05
C LEU A 424 -11.24 -1.35 1.21
N HIS A 425 -12.41 -0.81 0.87
CA HIS A 425 -12.69 0.62 0.98
C HIS A 425 -13.58 0.94 2.19
N ALA A 426 -13.66 2.23 2.54
CA ALA A 426 -14.50 2.70 3.65
C ALA A 426 -15.99 2.36 3.49
N HIS A 427 -16.47 2.09 2.27
CA HIS A 427 -17.86 1.65 2.04
C HIS A 427 -18.07 0.15 2.26
N ASP A 428 -17.00 -0.62 2.45
CA ASP A 428 -17.04 -2.06 2.75
C ASP A 428 -16.95 -2.34 4.26
N ILE A 429 -16.60 -1.31 5.05
CA ILE A 429 -16.39 -1.41 6.50
C ILE A 429 -17.61 -0.82 7.20
N ASP A 430 -18.23 -1.61 8.09
CA ASP A 430 -19.32 -1.17 8.96
C ASP A 430 -18.82 -0.25 10.06
N TYR A 431 -19.65 0.72 10.42
CA TYR A 431 -19.40 1.68 11.48
C TYR A 431 -20.58 1.71 12.44
N GLN A 432 -20.39 1.09 13.60
CA GLN A 432 -21.32 1.15 14.73
C GLN A 432 -20.79 2.13 15.76
N THR A 433 -21.61 3.12 16.10
CA THR A 433 -21.25 4.16 17.06
C THR A 433 -21.99 3.98 18.39
N GLY A 434 -21.28 4.25 19.49
CA GLY A 434 -21.83 4.34 20.83
C GLY A 434 -22.26 5.76 21.23
N CYS A 435 -22.34 6.70 20.28
CA CYS A 435 -22.70 8.10 20.57
C CYS A 435 -24.11 8.20 21.14
N THR A 436 -24.23 8.76 22.35
CA THR A 436 -25.51 8.99 23.04
C THR A 436 -26.17 10.33 22.66
N GLN A 437 -25.42 11.24 22.02
CA GLN A 437 -25.88 12.52 21.44
C GLN A 437 -24.97 12.95 20.27
N GLY A 438 -25.40 13.92 19.46
CA GLY A 438 -24.60 14.52 18.38
C GLY A 438 -24.85 13.95 16.98
N LEU A 439 -24.00 14.33 16.01
CA LEU A 439 -24.15 14.05 14.57
C LEU A 439 -24.32 12.57 14.22
N PHE A 440 -23.76 11.68 15.04
CA PHE A 440 -23.80 10.22 14.84
C PHE A 440 -24.73 9.49 15.82
N LEU A 441 -25.65 10.19 16.50
CA LEU A 441 -26.62 9.54 17.37
C LEU A 441 -27.45 8.50 16.58
N ASN A 442 -27.42 7.24 17.02
CA ASN A 442 -28.08 6.11 16.37
C ASN A 442 -27.64 5.86 14.91
N PHE A 443 -26.47 6.34 14.51
CA PHE A 443 -25.95 6.06 13.17
C PHE A 443 -25.62 4.56 13.03
N GLN A 444 -26.17 3.94 12.00
CA GLN A 444 -25.81 2.60 11.55
C GLN A 444 -25.58 2.68 10.05
N GLY A 445 -24.38 2.28 9.61
CA GLY A 445 -23.99 2.39 8.21
C GLY A 445 -22.49 2.21 8.05
N THR A 446 -22.00 2.48 6.85
CA THR A 446 -20.57 2.27 6.51
C THR A 446 -19.69 3.42 7.02
N VAL A 447 -18.39 3.16 7.17
CA VAL A 447 -17.40 4.21 7.46
C VAL A 447 -17.47 5.32 6.41
N LYS A 448 -17.69 4.99 5.14
CA LYS A 448 -17.88 5.99 4.07
C LYS A 448 -19.08 6.90 4.33
N GLN A 449 -20.23 6.35 4.69
CA GLN A 449 -21.42 7.14 5.02
C GLN A 449 -21.20 8.01 6.26
N ALA A 450 -20.44 7.51 7.24
CA ALA A 450 -20.06 8.30 8.41
C ALA A 450 -19.16 9.48 8.00
N LEU A 451 -18.12 9.24 7.19
CA LEU A 451 -17.24 10.28 6.65
C LEU A 451 -17.99 11.32 5.80
N ASP A 452 -18.94 10.89 4.97
CA ASP A 452 -19.78 11.81 4.17
C ASP A 452 -20.66 12.69 5.06
N THR A 453 -21.11 12.15 6.19
CA THR A 453 -21.84 12.91 7.21
C THR A 453 -20.93 13.93 7.90
N ILE A 454 -19.65 13.62 8.14
CA ILE A 454 -18.64 14.61 8.62
C ILE A 454 -18.45 15.73 7.61
N CYS A 455 -18.37 15.41 6.32
CA CYS A 455 -18.26 16.43 5.26
C CYS A 455 -19.46 17.37 5.21
N SER A 456 -20.59 16.99 5.81
CA SER A 456 -21.81 17.79 5.91
C SER A 456 -21.96 18.51 7.26
N ILE A 457 -20.89 18.58 8.08
CA ILE A 457 -20.91 19.36 9.32
C ILE A 457 -21.22 20.83 9.00
N GLN A 458 -22.21 21.35 9.73
CA GLN A 458 -22.63 22.75 9.70
C GLN A 458 -22.45 23.32 11.11
N ALA A 459 -22.51 24.63 11.24
CA ALA A 459 -22.33 25.31 12.53
C ALA A 459 -23.37 24.89 13.60
N GLU A 460 -24.56 24.44 13.19
CA GLU A 460 -25.61 23.90 14.07
C GLU A 460 -25.28 22.52 14.64
N HIS A 461 -24.36 21.79 14.00
CA HIS A 461 -23.90 20.46 14.44
C HIS A 461 -22.72 20.51 15.43
N VAL A 462 -22.14 21.69 15.65
CA VAL A 462 -21.02 21.90 16.57
C VAL A 462 -21.53 22.50 17.88
N GLY A 463 -21.48 21.71 18.96
CA GLY A 463 -21.89 22.17 20.28
C GLY A 463 -21.05 23.36 20.75
N PHE A 464 -21.72 24.41 21.22
CA PHE A 464 -21.09 25.62 21.75
C PHE A 464 -21.51 25.83 23.20
N THR A 465 -20.60 25.53 24.12
CA THR A 465 -20.82 25.80 25.54
C THR A 465 -20.29 27.19 25.86
N LYS A 466 -21.18 28.13 26.20
CA LYS A 466 -20.74 29.49 26.56
C LYS A 466 -19.91 29.46 27.85
N PRO A 467 -18.73 30.10 27.87
CA PRO A 467 -17.86 30.09 29.05
C PRO A 467 -18.34 31.05 30.16
N CYS A 468 -19.16 32.07 29.84
CA CYS A 468 -19.71 33.03 30.79
C CYS A 468 -20.98 33.72 30.26
N ASN A 469 -21.75 34.40 31.13
CA ASN A 469 -22.94 35.19 30.78
C ASN A 469 -22.57 36.69 30.70
N THR A 470 -22.10 37.15 29.55
CA THR A 470 -21.79 38.56 29.29
C THR A 470 -22.94 39.28 28.57
N SER A 471 -22.87 40.61 28.51
CA SER A 471 -23.85 41.47 27.82
C SER A 471 -24.02 41.15 26.33
N LEU A 472 -23.02 40.52 25.71
CA LEU A 472 -23.06 40.04 24.33
C LEU A 472 -24.17 39.03 24.09
N TYR A 473 -24.38 38.08 25.00
CA TYR A 473 -25.31 36.96 24.78
C TYR A 473 -26.78 37.30 25.09
N ARG A 474 -27.07 38.52 25.59
CA ARG A 474 -28.43 39.07 25.84
C ARG A 474 -29.42 38.11 26.53
N GLY A 475 -28.93 37.18 27.37
CA GLY A 475 -29.77 36.17 28.02
C GLY A 475 -30.38 35.12 27.07
N GLN A 476 -29.96 35.06 25.81
CA GLN A 476 -30.44 34.06 24.85
C GLN A 476 -29.81 32.68 25.12
N PRO A 477 -30.57 31.59 24.90
CA PRO A 477 -30.02 30.24 24.95
C PRO A 477 -29.17 30.00 23.69
N ILE A 478 -27.86 29.80 23.88
CA ILE A 478 -26.89 29.48 22.82
C ILE A 478 -26.37 28.08 23.13
N ALA A 479 -26.59 27.14 22.23
CA ALA A 479 -26.18 25.74 22.39
C ALA A 479 -25.29 25.25 21.23
N THR A 480 -25.29 25.95 20.09
CA THR A 480 -24.54 25.58 18.88
C THR A 480 -23.69 26.73 18.35
N VAL A 481 -22.68 26.44 17.52
CA VAL A 481 -21.87 27.49 16.87
C VAL A 481 -22.72 28.33 15.92
N ALA A 482 -23.79 27.77 15.32
CA ALA A 482 -24.75 28.54 14.52
C ALA A 482 -25.48 29.61 15.35
N ASP A 483 -25.93 29.26 16.57
CA ASP A 483 -26.55 30.23 17.48
C ASP A 483 -25.59 31.36 17.84
N ALA A 484 -24.31 31.03 18.07
CA ALA A 484 -23.28 32.01 18.36
C ALA A 484 -22.95 32.91 17.16
N LEU A 485 -22.85 32.34 15.95
CA LEU A 485 -22.59 33.08 14.71
C LEU A 485 -23.76 33.98 14.31
N GLY A 486 -25.01 33.50 14.46
CA GLY A 486 -26.20 34.32 14.23
C GLY A 486 -26.25 35.55 15.14
N LEU A 487 -25.81 35.40 16.38
CA LEU A 487 -25.69 36.50 17.33
C LEU A 487 -24.49 37.42 17.02
N LEU A 488 -23.37 36.87 16.52
CA LEU A 488 -22.18 37.64 16.09
C LEU A 488 -22.45 38.52 14.85
N CYS A 489 -23.28 38.07 13.93
CA CYS A 489 -23.61 38.79 12.70
C CYS A 489 -24.34 40.14 12.89
N ASP A 490 -24.89 40.42 14.09
CA ASP A 490 -25.55 41.70 14.43
C ASP A 490 -24.85 42.44 15.60
N ILE A 491 -23.61 42.05 15.93
CA ILE A 491 -22.78 42.79 16.88
C ILE A 491 -22.30 44.09 16.23
N ARG A 492 -22.40 45.17 17.00
CA ARG A 492 -21.88 46.49 16.65
C ARG A 492 -21.06 46.99 17.83
N ALA A 493 -20.12 47.90 17.62
CA ALA A 493 -19.22 48.34 18.68
C ALA A 493 -19.95 48.92 19.91
N ARG A 494 -21.13 49.54 19.72
CA ARG A 494 -22.03 49.99 20.80
C ARG A 494 -22.60 48.87 21.68
N HIS A 495 -22.47 47.61 21.27
CA HIS A 495 -22.97 46.44 21.99
C HIS A 495 -21.88 45.76 22.83
N VAL A 496 -20.62 46.24 22.75
CA VAL A 496 -19.48 45.71 23.49
C VAL A 496 -19.09 46.73 24.56
N ALA A 497 -19.21 46.34 25.82
CA ALA A 497 -18.83 47.18 26.95
C ALA A 497 -17.32 47.43 26.94
N TYR A 498 -16.91 48.67 27.22
CA TYR A 498 -15.52 49.05 27.37
C TYR A 498 -15.21 49.20 28.86
N ASP A 499 -14.30 48.38 29.38
CA ASP A 499 -13.78 48.54 30.73
C ASP A 499 -12.67 49.59 30.70
N THR A 500 -12.87 50.71 31.41
CA THR A 500 -12.06 51.92 31.26
C THR A 500 -10.62 51.76 31.75
N GLY A 501 -10.30 50.69 32.49
CA GLY A 501 -8.93 50.29 32.83
C GLY A 501 -8.01 51.42 33.35
N ALA A 502 -6.69 51.23 33.23
CA ALA A 502 -5.69 52.23 33.64
C ALA A 502 -5.40 53.31 32.58
N CYS A 503 -6.16 53.33 31.47
CA CYS A 503 -5.89 54.22 30.34
C CYS A 503 -6.39 55.64 30.63
N ALA A 504 -5.51 56.52 31.12
CA ALA A 504 -5.87 57.89 31.53
C ALA A 504 -6.56 58.73 30.43
N PHE A 505 -6.34 58.41 29.15
CA PHE A 505 -6.96 59.11 28.02
C PHE A 505 -8.40 58.66 27.74
N LEU A 506 -8.69 57.36 27.88
CA LEU A 506 -10.00 56.76 27.58
C LEU A 506 -10.86 56.52 28.84
N ASN A 507 -10.29 56.75 30.02
CA ASN A 507 -11.01 56.74 31.29
C ASN A 507 -11.77 58.05 31.50
N GLN A 508 -12.70 58.33 30.59
CA GLN A 508 -13.61 59.47 30.66
C GLN A 508 -15.03 58.95 30.91
N PRO A 509 -15.87 59.67 31.67
CA PRO A 509 -17.20 59.20 32.04
C PRO A 509 -18.16 59.04 30.85
N GLU A 510 -17.79 59.51 29.66
CA GLU A 510 -18.59 59.45 28.43
C GLU A 510 -18.24 58.21 27.56
N ILE A 511 -17.25 57.41 27.96
CA ILE A 511 -16.75 56.26 27.21
C ILE A 511 -17.12 54.96 27.96
N GLU A 512 -18.25 54.37 27.58
CA GLU A 512 -18.78 53.15 28.22
C GLU A 512 -18.79 51.94 27.26
N THR A 513 -18.71 52.20 25.95
CA THR A 513 -18.68 51.16 24.91
C THR A 513 -17.44 51.27 24.04
N VAL A 514 -17.09 50.18 23.35
CA VAL A 514 -15.94 50.17 22.43
C VAL A 514 -16.13 51.18 21.29
N GLN A 515 -17.37 51.50 20.91
CA GLN A 515 -17.67 52.55 19.94
C GLN A 515 -17.19 53.93 20.44
N ASP A 516 -17.52 54.27 21.67
CA ASP A 516 -17.15 55.55 22.27
C ASP A 516 -15.62 55.70 22.42
N ALA A 517 -14.94 54.59 22.71
CA ALA A 517 -13.48 54.55 22.80
C ALA A 517 -12.80 54.71 21.43
N LEU A 518 -13.37 54.12 20.38
CA LEU A 518 -12.87 54.24 19.01
C LEU A 518 -13.05 55.67 18.46
N ASP A 519 -14.19 56.30 18.73
CA ASP A 519 -14.46 57.68 18.31
C ASP A 519 -13.50 58.69 18.99
N ALA A 520 -13.09 58.42 20.23
CA ALA A 520 -12.07 59.19 20.95
C ALA A 520 -10.63 58.91 20.45
N LEU A 521 -10.31 57.68 20.06
CA LEU A 521 -8.99 57.30 19.52
C LEU A 521 -8.75 57.85 18.10
N CYS A 522 -9.79 57.94 17.27
CA CYS A 522 -9.71 58.50 15.91
C CYS A 522 -9.31 59.98 15.87
N GLN A 523 -9.41 60.71 16.99
CA GLN A 523 -9.02 62.11 17.09
C GLN A 523 -7.57 62.30 17.59
N ARG A 524 -6.80 61.21 17.76
CA ARG A 524 -5.41 61.24 18.22
C ARG A 524 -4.43 61.33 17.02
N PRO A 525 -3.41 62.20 17.06
CA PRO A 525 -2.35 62.18 16.03
C PRO A 525 -1.58 60.85 16.11
N ALA A 526 -1.46 60.16 14.98
CA ALA A 526 -0.98 58.78 14.88
C ALA A 526 0.53 58.65 15.15
N GLY A 527 0.91 57.61 15.89
CA GLY A 527 2.30 57.21 16.16
C GLY A 527 2.38 56.26 17.34
N GLY A 528 2.28 54.95 17.11
CA GLY A 528 2.17 53.96 18.19
C GLY A 528 2.51 52.54 17.78
N GLY A 529 3.54 52.35 16.95
CA GLY A 529 4.15 51.05 16.68
C GLY A 529 5.62 51.05 17.10
N CYS A 530 6.17 49.88 17.42
CA CYS A 530 7.60 49.68 17.71
C CYS A 530 8.52 49.84 16.49
N LYS A 531 7.94 49.99 15.28
CA LYS A 531 8.68 50.22 14.04
C LYS A 531 8.54 51.66 13.58
N VAL A 532 9.67 52.24 13.18
CA VAL A 532 9.78 53.57 12.55
C VAL A 532 9.52 53.42 11.05
N THR A 533 8.62 54.23 10.48
CA THR A 533 8.29 54.13 9.05
C THR A 533 9.25 54.94 8.19
N VAL A 534 9.70 54.35 7.08
CA VAL A 534 10.61 55.00 6.12
C VAL A 534 9.98 55.01 4.73
N GLY A 535 10.03 56.14 4.04
CA GLY A 535 9.47 56.38 2.69
C GLY A 535 8.97 57.82 2.51
N GLU A 536 8.47 58.17 1.33
CA GLU A 536 8.00 59.54 1.01
C GLU A 536 6.95 60.08 2.01
N GLU A 537 6.09 59.20 2.52
CA GLU A 537 5.07 59.49 3.54
C GLU A 537 5.43 58.92 4.94
N GLY A 538 6.67 58.48 5.11
CA GLY A 538 7.18 57.89 6.35
C GLY A 538 7.60 58.93 7.39
N GLN A 539 7.95 58.47 8.59
CA GLN A 539 8.59 59.31 9.61
C GLN A 539 9.97 59.81 9.15
N PHE A 540 10.67 59.02 8.34
CA PHE A 540 11.91 59.40 7.67
C PHE A 540 11.83 59.10 6.17
N THR A 541 12.57 59.84 5.36
CA THR A 541 12.56 59.69 3.90
C THR A 541 13.54 58.61 3.41
N THR A 542 14.64 58.35 4.12
CA THR A 542 15.64 57.33 3.75
C THR A 542 16.09 56.53 4.97
N ILE A 543 16.63 55.32 4.71
CA ILE A 543 17.17 54.42 5.74
C ILE A 543 18.33 55.10 6.48
N ALA A 544 19.27 55.69 5.74
CA ALA A 544 20.43 56.37 6.30
C ALA A 544 20.02 57.56 7.21
N ALA A 545 19.02 58.35 6.79
CA ALA A 545 18.51 59.45 7.61
C ALA A 545 17.85 58.96 8.91
N ALA A 546 17.10 57.86 8.85
CA ALA A 546 16.49 57.24 10.02
C ALA A 546 17.55 56.73 11.01
N VAL A 547 18.52 55.94 10.53
CA VAL A 547 19.58 55.38 11.38
C VAL A 547 20.41 56.48 12.03
N LYS A 548 20.84 57.48 11.25
CA LYS A 548 21.63 58.61 11.77
C LYS A 548 20.88 59.43 12.81
N THR A 549 19.59 59.71 12.60
CA THR A 549 18.81 60.51 13.55
C THR A 549 18.53 59.75 14.84
N LEU A 550 18.13 58.48 14.73
CA LEU A 550 17.80 57.64 15.89
C LEU A 550 19.03 57.32 16.75
N THR A 551 20.18 57.05 16.13
CA THR A 551 21.44 56.86 16.86
C THR A 551 21.88 58.13 17.59
N ALA A 552 21.74 59.32 16.97
CA ALA A 552 22.01 60.60 17.63
C ALA A 552 21.04 60.89 18.81
N GLU A 553 19.85 60.30 18.80
CA GLU A 553 18.88 60.35 19.90
C GLU A 553 19.13 59.29 20.99
N GLY A 554 20.16 58.45 20.85
CA GLY A 554 20.51 57.40 21.79
C GLY A 554 19.69 56.11 21.64
N ILE A 555 19.07 55.90 20.48
CA ILE A 555 18.33 54.67 20.14
C ILE A 555 19.21 53.78 19.28
N PHE A 556 19.56 52.60 19.79
CA PHE A 556 20.50 51.67 19.15
C PHE A 556 19.85 50.35 18.70
N ASP A 557 18.64 50.03 19.19
CA ASP A 557 17.80 48.94 18.70
C ASP A 557 16.77 49.51 17.72
N ILE A 558 17.12 49.54 16.43
CA ILE A 558 16.35 50.25 15.40
C ILE A 558 15.55 49.24 14.56
N CYS A 559 14.23 49.38 14.57
CA CYS A 559 13.32 48.62 13.70
C CYS A 559 12.66 49.55 12.67
N LEU A 560 13.04 49.41 11.40
CA LEU A 560 12.49 50.18 10.28
C LEU A 560 11.45 49.37 9.52
N CYS A 561 10.33 50.01 9.19
CA CYS A 561 9.30 49.49 8.29
C CYS A 561 9.26 50.35 7.03
N LEU A 562 9.74 49.81 5.91
CA LEU A 562 9.71 50.52 4.64
C LEU A 562 8.28 50.52 4.10
N LEU A 563 7.76 51.70 3.79
CA LEU A 563 6.46 51.84 3.15
C LEU A 563 6.49 51.24 1.73
N ARG A 564 5.32 50.99 1.15
CA ARG A 564 5.22 50.59 -0.26
C ARG A 564 5.86 51.65 -1.16
N GLY A 565 6.55 51.24 -2.21
CA GLY A 565 7.21 52.15 -3.17
C GLY A 565 8.70 51.89 -3.31
N ASP A 566 9.38 52.85 -3.95
CA ASP A 566 10.80 52.81 -4.25
C ASP A 566 11.61 53.56 -3.18
N HIS A 567 12.71 52.96 -2.72
CA HIS A 567 13.58 53.50 -1.68
C HIS A 567 15.03 53.46 -2.16
N ALA A 568 15.75 54.56 -2.04
CA ALA A 568 17.19 54.56 -2.30
C ALA A 568 17.93 53.89 -1.13
N LEU A 569 18.91 53.03 -1.45
CA LEU A 569 19.88 52.51 -0.49
C LEU A 569 21.22 53.22 -0.68
N GLU A 570 21.54 54.05 0.31
CA GLU A 570 22.83 54.72 0.48
C GLU A 570 23.69 53.95 1.48
N ARG A 571 24.90 54.44 1.74
CA ARG A 571 25.76 53.92 2.80
C ARG A 571 25.12 54.13 4.18
N VAL A 572 25.00 53.04 4.93
CA VAL A 572 24.57 52.99 6.33
C VAL A 572 25.75 52.46 7.16
N GLU A 573 26.35 53.32 7.97
CA GLU A 573 27.56 52.99 8.74
C GLU A 573 27.37 53.32 10.22
N LYS A 574 27.81 52.43 11.10
CA LYS A 574 27.84 52.67 12.55
C LYS A 574 28.84 53.78 12.88
N GLU A 575 28.39 54.83 13.59
CA GLU A 575 29.28 55.89 14.06
C GLU A 575 30.27 55.36 15.10
N LYS A 576 31.50 55.89 15.12
CA LYS A 576 32.63 55.33 15.90
C LYS A 576 32.44 55.35 17.42
N ASP A 577 31.55 56.21 17.91
CA ASP A 577 31.19 56.39 19.32
C ASP A 577 30.00 55.53 19.76
N VAL A 578 29.39 54.77 18.85
CA VAL A 578 28.32 53.82 19.13
C VAL A 578 28.90 52.44 19.45
N GLU A 579 28.66 51.95 20.67
CA GLU A 579 29.17 50.66 21.14
C GLU A 579 28.49 49.48 20.43
N LEU A 580 27.17 49.45 20.42
CA LEU A 580 26.34 48.42 19.78
C LEU A 580 25.24 49.05 18.92
N LEU A 581 24.98 48.48 17.74
CA LEU A 581 23.90 48.89 16.84
C LEU A 581 23.18 47.65 16.28
N HIS A 582 21.90 47.52 16.60
CA HIS A 582 21.01 46.52 16.01
C HIS A 582 20.07 47.21 15.02
N LEU A 583 20.06 46.75 13.78
CA LEU A 583 19.26 47.31 12.70
C LEU A 583 18.41 46.22 12.04
N SER A 584 17.09 46.32 12.19
CA SER A 584 16.13 45.52 11.44
C SER A 584 15.40 46.38 10.42
N VAL A 585 15.43 45.99 9.14
CA VAL A 585 14.71 46.65 8.06
C VAL A 585 13.72 45.66 7.45
N THR A 586 12.43 45.94 7.57
CA THR A 586 11.36 45.09 7.01
C THR A 586 10.57 45.84 5.95
N GLY A 587 10.20 45.15 4.86
CA GLY A 587 9.30 45.66 3.83
C GLY A 587 8.00 44.86 3.68
N CYS A 588 7.39 44.99 2.51
CA CYS A 588 6.18 44.27 2.09
C CYS A 588 6.45 43.45 0.81
N GLY A 589 7.58 42.75 0.78
CA GLY A 589 8.02 41.93 -0.35
C GLY A 589 8.11 42.76 -1.65
N PRO A 590 7.50 42.32 -2.77
CA PRO A 590 7.58 43.04 -4.03
C PRO A 590 6.91 44.44 -4.03
N GLY A 591 6.17 44.79 -2.97
CA GLY A 591 5.60 46.13 -2.80
C GLY A 591 6.60 47.17 -2.30
N THR A 592 7.76 46.74 -1.80
CA THR A 592 8.85 47.59 -1.29
C THR A 592 10.11 47.33 -2.10
N ARG A 593 10.48 48.28 -2.96
CA ARG A 593 11.63 48.16 -3.86
C ARG A 593 12.78 49.04 -3.38
N ILE A 594 13.96 48.46 -3.27
CA ILE A 594 15.20 49.13 -2.88
C ILE A 594 16.05 49.30 -4.14
N GLN A 595 16.54 50.52 -4.36
CA GLN A 595 17.45 50.87 -5.44
C GLN A 595 18.82 51.20 -4.85
N PRO A 596 19.82 50.31 -4.98
CA PRO A 596 21.19 50.58 -4.53
C PRO A 596 21.78 51.79 -5.27
N SER A 597 22.39 52.70 -4.52
CA SER A 597 23.28 53.73 -5.07
C SER A 597 24.69 53.17 -5.30
N GLU A 598 25.57 53.95 -5.94
CA GLU A 598 27.01 53.64 -6.08
C GLU A 598 27.73 53.38 -4.75
N SER A 599 27.17 53.82 -3.62
CA SER A 599 27.75 53.68 -2.28
C SER A 599 26.93 52.78 -1.34
N ALA A 600 26.01 51.99 -1.89
CA ALA A 600 25.11 51.15 -1.11
C ALA A 600 25.88 50.14 -0.25
N ALA A 601 25.93 50.39 1.06
CA ALA A 601 26.70 49.57 1.97
C ALA A 601 26.11 49.57 3.38
N PHE A 602 26.25 48.45 4.09
CA PHE A 602 26.04 48.34 5.52
C PHE A 602 27.38 48.05 6.19
N VAL A 603 27.84 48.96 7.05
CA VAL A 603 29.19 48.89 7.60
C VAL A 603 29.20 49.01 9.13
N GLY A 604 29.87 48.06 9.78
CA GLY A 604 30.10 48.13 11.24
C GLY A 604 28.89 47.81 12.11
N ILE A 605 27.82 47.24 11.56
CA ILE A 605 26.56 46.99 12.27
C ILE A 605 26.66 45.66 13.04
N ASP A 606 26.36 45.67 14.34
CA ASP A 606 26.53 44.49 15.19
C ASP A 606 25.49 43.40 14.90
N GLU A 607 24.22 43.77 14.68
CA GLU A 607 23.17 42.87 14.19
C GLU A 607 22.37 43.53 13.08
N LEU A 608 22.36 42.94 11.88
CA LEU A 608 21.65 43.43 10.70
C LEU A 608 20.63 42.40 10.22
N HIS A 609 19.35 42.75 10.27
CA HIS A 609 18.26 41.91 9.76
C HIS A 609 17.55 42.60 8.60
N LEU A 610 17.55 42.00 7.41
CA LEU A 610 16.80 42.47 6.25
C LEU A 610 15.72 41.45 5.89
N ASP A 611 14.45 41.88 5.90
CA ASP A 611 13.31 40.98 5.75
C ASP A 611 12.24 41.52 4.78
N ASP A 612 11.73 40.64 3.91
CA ASP A 612 10.66 40.95 2.94
C ASP A 612 10.98 42.18 2.05
N LEU A 613 12.16 42.19 1.43
CA LEU A 613 12.67 43.29 0.59
C LEU A 613 12.91 42.86 -0.86
N TRP A 614 12.70 43.79 -1.81
CA TRP A 614 12.99 43.60 -3.22
C TRP A 614 14.05 44.60 -3.69
N VAL A 615 15.27 44.18 -3.94
CA VAL A 615 16.40 45.03 -4.37
C VAL A 615 16.53 44.96 -5.89
N VAL A 616 16.60 46.11 -6.56
CA VAL A 616 16.60 46.22 -8.03
C VAL A 616 17.76 47.11 -8.51
N SER A 617 18.67 46.56 -9.29
CA SER A 617 19.84 47.24 -9.87
C SER A 617 20.04 46.87 -11.36
N LEU A 618 19.00 47.08 -12.19
CA LEU A 618 18.98 46.63 -13.60
C LEU A 618 19.83 47.48 -14.55
N ASP A 619 19.93 48.79 -14.30
CA ASP A 619 20.53 49.75 -15.23
C ASP A 619 22.04 49.97 -15.00
N HIS A 620 22.54 49.61 -13.81
CA HIS A 620 23.90 49.91 -13.34
C HIS A 620 24.43 48.79 -12.43
N GLU A 621 25.75 48.58 -12.44
CA GLU A 621 26.42 47.65 -11.50
C GLU A 621 26.63 48.37 -10.16
N HIS A 622 25.66 48.21 -9.26
CA HIS A 622 25.70 48.78 -7.92
C HIS A 622 25.61 47.64 -6.90
N PRO A 623 26.74 47.09 -6.44
CA PRO A 623 26.76 46.06 -5.40
C PRO A 623 26.15 46.61 -4.10
N VAL A 624 25.50 45.75 -3.34
CA VAL A 624 25.21 46.01 -1.92
C VAL A 624 26.35 45.41 -1.12
N GLU A 625 27.17 46.26 -0.51
CA GLU A 625 28.28 45.84 0.32
C GLU A 625 27.84 45.63 1.78
N ILE A 626 28.28 44.55 2.40
CA ILE A 626 28.12 44.28 3.84
C ILE A 626 29.50 44.00 4.40
N SER A 627 30.01 44.90 5.22
CA SER A 627 31.38 44.85 5.74
C SER A 627 31.47 45.18 7.22
N ASP A 628 32.40 44.53 7.92
CA ASP A 628 32.69 44.75 9.34
C ASP A 628 31.45 44.57 10.26
N CYS A 629 30.48 43.76 9.85
CA CYS A 629 29.24 43.52 10.60
C CYS A 629 29.37 42.30 11.54
N GLY A 630 28.58 42.27 12.62
CA GLY A 630 28.54 41.13 13.53
C GLY A 630 27.74 39.95 12.95
N VAL A 631 26.43 39.97 13.16
CA VAL A 631 25.47 38.98 12.63
C VAL A 631 24.63 39.64 11.54
N VAL A 632 24.51 38.98 10.39
CA VAL A 632 23.73 39.47 9.25
C VAL A 632 22.76 38.39 8.82
N ASP A 633 21.46 38.69 8.85
CA ASP A 633 20.40 37.79 8.41
C ASP A 633 19.58 38.41 7.28
N LEU A 634 19.51 37.71 6.15
CA LEU A 634 18.60 38.03 5.04
C LEU A 634 17.49 36.96 5.01
N ASP A 635 16.23 37.38 5.10
CA ASP A 635 15.08 36.49 4.95
C ASP A 635 14.10 37.04 3.92
N ARG A 636 13.66 36.20 2.98
CA ARG A 636 12.74 36.58 1.89
C ARG A 636 13.18 37.83 1.10
N VAL A 637 14.49 38.03 0.94
CA VAL A 637 15.05 39.11 0.13
C VAL A 637 15.23 38.64 -1.31
N HIS A 638 14.71 39.42 -2.26
CA HIS A 638 14.92 39.21 -3.69
C HIS A 638 15.80 40.32 -4.25
N HIS A 639 16.99 40.01 -4.76
CA HIS A 639 17.89 40.98 -5.39
C HIS A 639 18.07 40.61 -6.85
N VAL A 640 17.69 41.53 -7.74
CA VAL A 640 17.82 41.37 -9.19
C VAL A 640 18.60 42.53 -9.78
N GLY A 641 19.63 42.25 -10.60
CA GLY A 641 20.47 43.33 -11.10
C GLY A 641 21.57 42.92 -12.08
N MET A 642 22.24 43.93 -12.63
CA MET A 642 23.40 43.78 -13.50
C MET A 642 24.67 43.63 -12.66
N ALA A 643 25.47 42.59 -12.95
CA ALA A 643 26.71 42.30 -12.24
C ALA A 643 27.67 41.52 -13.17
N ALA A 644 28.20 42.19 -14.20
CA ALA A 644 29.15 41.58 -15.13
C ALA A 644 30.58 41.61 -14.59
N GLU A 645 30.98 42.69 -13.92
CA GLU A 645 32.33 42.86 -13.35
C GLU A 645 32.33 42.83 -11.81
N THR A 646 31.17 43.04 -11.17
CA THR A 646 30.98 42.99 -9.70
C THR A 646 30.09 41.82 -9.27
N ALA A 647 29.69 41.77 -7.99
CA ALA A 647 28.55 40.96 -7.53
C ALA A 647 27.34 41.81 -7.14
N LEU A 648 26.16 41.20 -7.02
CA LEU A 648 24.98 41.88 -6.45
C LEU A 648 25.14 42.12 -4.94
N LEU A 649 25.67 41.13 -4.23
CA LEU A 649 25.87 41.19 -2.79
C LEU A 649 27.32 40.80 -2.47
N GLU A 650 28.02 41.69 -1.75
CA GLU A 650 29.40 41.48 -1.33
C GLU A 650 29.47 41.45 0.18
N VAL A 651 29.99 40.35 0.75
CA VAL A 651 30.09 40.15 2.19
C VAL A 651 31.55 39.99 2.58
N SER A 652 32.01 40.81 3.51
CA SER A 652 33.38 40.81 4.02
C SER A 652 33.41 41.12 5.51
N ALA A 653 34.48 40.69 6.19
CA ALA A 653 34.79 41.01 7.59
C ALA A 653 33.60 40.82 8.56
N THR A 654 32.75 39.81 8.30
CA THR A 654 31.53 39.56 9.07
C THR A 654 31.72 38.36 10.01
N ALA A 655 31.05 38.32 11.18
CA ALA A 655 31.17 37.17 12.09
C ALA A 655 30.19 36.02 11.74
N ALA A 656 28.95 36.34 11.35
CA ALA A 656 27.98 35.37 10.86
C ALA A 656 27.08 35.97 9.78
N PHE A 657 26.82 35.21 8.71
CA PHE A 657 25.98 35.63 7.60
C PHE A 657 24.97 34.52 7.25
N SER A 658 23.68 34.83 7.25
CA SER A 658 22.63 33.90 6.90
C SER A 658 21.72 34.43 5.80
N MET A 659 21.33 33.56 4.88
CA MET A 659 20.38 33.82 3.81
C MET A 659 19.32 32.73 3.80
N ASN A 660 18.06 33.10 4.02
CA ASN A 660 16.94 32.18 4.11
C ASN A 660 15.84 32.61 3.12
N HIS A 661 15.33 31.67 2.31
CA HIS A 661 14.26 31.94 1.33
C HIS A 661 14.54 33.12 0.38
N CYS A 662 15.81 33.43 0.13
CA CYS A 662 16.22 34.57 -0.67
C CYS A 662 16.35 34.17 -2.16
N THR A 663 16.28 35.15 -3.04
CA THR A 663 16.55 34.97 -4.47
C THR A 663 17.54 36.02 -4.95
N LEU A 664 18.68 35.61 -5.49
CA LEU A 664 19.65 36.48 -6.15
C LEU A 664 19.63 36.17 -7.66
N GLU A 665 19.41 37.19 -8.47
CA GLU A 665 19.29 37.11 -9.93
C GLU A 665 20.26 38.10 -10.59
N ALA A 666 21.48 37.64 -10.82
CA ALA A 666 22.56 38.42 -11.41
C ALA A 666 22.65 38.21 -12.92
N TYR A 667 22.69 39.31 -13.67
CA TYR A 667 22.77 39.30 -15.12
C TYR A 667 24.04 40.00 -15.62
N ALA A 668 24.80 39.34 -16.48
CA ALA A 668 25.86 39.97 -17.25
C ALA A 668 25.31 40.68 -18.50
N LYS A 669 26.02 41.68 -19.03
CA LYS A 669 25.54 42.42 -20.20
C LYS A 669 25.42 41.51 -21.43
N ALA A 670 24.19 41.31 -21.91
CA ALA A 670 23.75 40.57 -23.12
C ALA A 670 23.12 39.16 -22.95
N GLU A 671 22.82 38.66 -21.74
CA GLU A 671 22.36 37.27 -21.53
C GLU A 671 21.08 36.90 -22.32
N LEU A 672 20.04 37.73 -22.24
CA LEU A 672 18.74 37.44 -22.88
C LEU A 672 18.64 37.95 -24.33
N SER A 673 19.66 38.67 -24.80
CA SER A 673 19.71 39.16 -26.19
C SER A 673 19.83 38.02 -27.22
N VAL A 674 20.43 36.90 -26.82
CA VAL A 674 20.61 35.73 -27.68
C VAL A 674 19.27 35.02 -27.92
N PRO A 675 18.48 34.66 -26.88
CA PRO A 675 17.10 34.22 -27.09
C PRO A 675 16.22 35.20 -27.85
N ALA A 676 16.29 36.51 -27.55
CA ALA A 676 15.52 37.52 -28.26
C ALA A 676 15.84 37.55 -29.76
N ALA A 677 17.14 37.41 -30.13
CA ALA A 677 17.58 37.34 -31.51
C ALA A 677 17.15 36.04 -32.20
N ILE A 678 17.17 34.90 -31.51
CA ILE A 678 16.71 33.61 -32.06
C ILE A 678 15.22 33.66 -32.35
N PHE A 679 14.42 34.28 -31.48
CA PHE A 679 12.98 34.43 -31.65
C PHE A 679 12.56 35.61 -32.54
N SER A 680 13.49 36.31 -33.20
CA SER A 680 13.18 37.53 -33.97
C SER A 680 12.20 37.34 -35.14
N PHE A 681 11.82 36.10 -35.45
CA PHE A 681 10.78 35.78 -36.42
C PHE A 681 9.34 35.89 -35.85
N ASP A 682 9.19 36.04 -34.54
CA ASP A 682 7.94 36.24 -33.81
C ASP A 682 8.14 37.31 -32.71
N ASP A 683 7.56 38.50 -32.93
CA ASP A 683 7.77 39.67 -32.07
C ASP A 683 7.33 39.44 -30.61
N ASP A 684 6.26 38.66 -30.39
CA ASP A 684 5.73 38.38 -29.06
C ASP A 684 6.69 37.45 -28.28
N LEU A 685 7.23 36.43 -28.94
CA LEU A 685 8.23 35.54 -28.36
C LEU A 685 9.57 36.25 -28.11
N ALA A 686 10.01 37.10 -29.03
CA ALA A 686 11.23 37.89 -28.86
C ALA A 686 11.11 38.86 -27.67
N ALA A 687 9.94 39.48 -27.50
CA ALA A 687 9.68 40.44 -26.42
C ALA A 687 9.79 39.82 -25.01
N LEU A 688 9.53 38.51 -24.85
CA LEU A 688 9.68 37.82 -23.57
C LEU A 688 11.09 38.02 -22.99
N PHE A 689 12.10 37.93 -23.84
CA PHE A 689 13.51 37.95 -23.44
C PHE A 689 14.09 39.38 -23.34
N VAL A 690 13.23 40.39 -23.34
CA VAL A 690 13.58 41.78 -22.99
C VAL A 690 13.47 42.02 -21.48
N HIS A 691 12.68 41.20 -20.77
CA HIS A 691 12.47 41.33 -19.33
C HIS A 691 13.56 40.57 -18.54
N PRO A 692 14.53 41.26 -17.92
CA PRO A 692 15.52 40.61 -17.07
C PRO A 692 14.85 39.99 -15.83
N GLU A 693 13.91 40.67 -15.19
CA GLU A 693 13.23 40.18 -13.98
C GLU A 693 12.39 38.93 -14.26
N ARG A 694 12.65 37.82 -13.53
CA ARG A 694 11.97 36.54 -13.74
C ARG A 694 10.47 36.61 -13.54
N ARG A 695 9.99 37.45 -12.63
CA ARG A 695 8.56 37.62 -12.35
C ARG A 695 7.82 38.25 -13.54
N GLU A 696 8.39 39.29 -14.13
CA GLU A 696 7.84 39.92 -15.33
C GLU A 696 7.86 38.96 -16.52
N PHE A 697 8.98 38.25 -16.68
CA PHE A 697 9.11 37.18 -17.68
C PHE A 697 8.03 36.12 -17.50
N LEU A 698 7.82 35.60 -16.29
CA LEU A 698 6.83 34.54 -16.02
C LEU A 698 5.40 34.99 -16.35
N ALA A 699 5.06 36.25 -16.03
CA ALA A 699 3.76 36.81 -16.37
C ALA A 699 3.56 36.90 -17.90
N ALA A 700 4.57 37.40 -18.63
CA ALA A 700 4.52 37.50 -20.09
C ALA A 700 4.55 36.11 -20.77
N ALA A 701 5.44 35.22 -20.32
CA ALA A 701 5.59 33.87 -20.85
C ALA A 701 4.34 33.02 -20.62
N ALA A 702 3.57 33.25 -19.53
CA ALA A 702 2.31 32.55 -19.30
C ALA A 702 1.22 32.94 -20.32
N LEU A 703 1.17 34.22 -20.72
CA LEU A 703 0.27 34.69 -21.78
C LEU A 703 0.66 34.08 -23.12
N GLU A 704 1.97 34.04 -23.40
CA GLU A 704 2.50 33.54 -24.65
C GLU A 704 2.38 32.02 -24.78
N ALA A 705 2.65 31.28 -23.70
CA ALA A 705 2.37 29.85 -23.61
C ALA A 705 0.88 29.53 -23.84
N GLN A 706 -0.03 30.40 -23.39
CA GLN A 706 -1.46 30.27 -23.67
C GLN A 706 -1.78 30.56 -25.14
N ARG A 707 -1.11 31.52 -25.78
CA ARG A 707 -1.22 31.79 -27.22
C ARG A 707 -0.80 30.57 -28.03
N LEU A 708 0.39 30.02 -27.75
CA LEU A 708 0.93 28.82 -28.40
C LEU A 708 0.02 27.60 -28.25
N ALA A 709 -0.54 27.38 -27.05
CA ALA A 709 -1.47 26.27 -26.79
C ALA A 709 -2.79 26.38 -27.58
N LYS A 710 -3.23 27.59 -27.93
CA LYS A 710 -4.45 27.83 -28.72
C LYS A 710 -4.24 27.68 -30.24
N LEU A 711 -2.99 27.64 -30.72
CA LEU A 711 -2.71 27.42 -32.13
C LEU A 711 -3.09 25.99 -32.54
N ASN A 712 -3.60 25.85 -33.76
CA ASN A 712 -3.79 24.53 -34.37
C ASN A 712 -2.44 23.89 -34.74
N ALA A 713 -2.43 22.59 -35.04
CA ALA A 713 -1.21 21.85 -35.34
C ALA A 713 -0.36 22.49 -36.46
N ASN A 714 -0.99 23.01 -37.52
CA ASN A 714 -0.30 23.68 -38.61
C ASN A 714 0.37 25.01 -38.17
N GLY A 715 -0.29 25.78 -37.30
CA GLY A 715 0.26 26.99 -36.72
C GLY A 715 1.46 26.73 -35.84
N ARG A 716 1.41 25.67 -35.01
CA ARG A 716 2.54 25.25 -34.17
C ARG A 716 3.71 24.71 -35.00
N GLN A 717 3.42 23.91 -36.02
CA GLN A 717 4.43 23.39 -36.93
C GLN A 717 5.19 24.51 -37.65
N LYS A 718 4.50 25.58 -38.09
CA LYS A 718 5.16 26.73 -38.71
C LYS A 718 6.16 27.42 -37.77
N ILE A 719 5.79 27.59 -36.49
CA ILE A 719 6.69 28.16 -35.47
C ILE A 719 7.90 27.25 -35.24
N ALA A 720 7.68 25.92 -35.19
CA ALA A 720 8.77 24.95 -35.05
C ALA A 720 9.77 25.02 -36.23
N GLU A 721 9.27 25.09 -37.46
CA GLU A 721 10.10 25.23 -38.67
C GLU A 721 10.91 26.54 -38.68
N GLN A 722 10.28 27.66 -38.29
CA GLN A 722 10.95 28.96 -38.18
C GLN A 722 12.02 28.98 -37.08
N LEU A 723 11.72 28.38 -35.92
CA LEU A 723 12.67 28.24 -34.82
C LEU A 723 13.87 27.37 -35.23
N GLN A 724 13.62 26.26 -35.94
CA GLN A 724 14.68 25.40 -36.43
C GLN A 724 15.61 26.11 -37.42
N ALA A 725 15.06 26.88 -38.36
CA ALA A 725 15.84 27.71 -39.28
C ALA A 725 16.65 28.81 -38.55
N ALA A 726 16.07 29.45 -37.52
CA ALA A 726 16.77 30.42 -36.70
C ALA A 726 17.95 29.79 -35.94
N LEU A 727 17.80 28.58 -35.40
CA LEU A 727 18.87 27.84 -34.71
C LEU A 727 20.01 27.42 -35.64
N GLU A 728 19.76 27.18 -36.93
CA GLU A 728 20.80 26.85 -37.91
C GLU A 728 21.70 28.06 -38.24
N THR A 729 21.15 29.27 -38.11
CA THR A 729 21.85 30.53 -38.39
C THR A 729 22.34 31.24 -37.13
N ALA A 730 21.94 30.77 -35.95
CA ALA A 730 22.40 31.27 -34.66
C ALA A 730 23.92 31.08 -34.49
N GLY A 731 24.54 32.00 -33.75
CA GLY A 731 25.95 31.91 -33.37
C GLY A 731 26.26 30.70 -32.48
N ARG A 732 27.46 30.67 -31.88
CA ARG A 732 27.87 29.56 -31.01
C ARG A 732 27.06 29.54 -29.71
N LEU A 733 25.99 28.74 -29.68
CA LEU A 733 25.22 28.41 -28.47
C LEU A 733 25.93 27.31 -27.67
N SER A 734 25.77 27.34 -26.35
CA SER A 734 26.08 26.18 -25.53
C SER A 734 25.14 25.01 -25.88
N ARG A 735 25.54 23.80 -25.49
CA ARG A 735 24.76 22.59 -25.73
C ARG A 735 23.37 22.67 -25.07
N ASN A 736 23.26 23.33 -23.92
CA ASN A 736 22.02 23.41 -23.15
C ASN A 736 21.05 24.46 -23.67
N GLU A 737 21.56 25.62 -24.08
CA GLU A 737 20.75 26.61 -24.78
C GLU A 737 20.12 25.94 -26.00
N ARG A 738 20.93 25.26 -26.85
CA ARG A 738 20.42 24.53 -28.02
C ARG A 738 19.37 23.47 -27.66
N LEU A 739 19.60 22.68 -26.61
CA LEU A 739 18.65 21.65 -26.17
C LEU A 739 17.34 22.23 -25.65
N SER A 740 17.37 23.38 -24.97
CA SER A 740 16.15 24.05 -24.49
C SER A 740 15.25 24.49 -25.65
N TYR A 741 15.84 24.98 -26.75
CA TYR A 741 15.07 25.26 -27.98
C TYR A 741 14.55 23.98 -28.67
N GLU A 742 15.36 22.91 -28.74
CA GLU A 742 14.93 21.61 -29.27
C GLU A 742 13.74 21.04 -28.48
N ARG A 743 13.69 21.24 -27.16
CA ARG A 743 12.53 20.86 -26.34
C ARG A 743 11.29 21.67 -26.69
N LEU A 744 11.42 22.99 -26.89
CA LEU A 744 10.30 23.79 -27.34
C LEU A 744 9.78 23.31 -28.71
N ILE A 745 10.67 22.96 -29.64
CA ILE A 745 10.31 22.35 -30.94
C ILE A 745 9.52 21.05 -30.72
N GLN A 746 10.01 20.15 -29.86
CA GLN A 746 9.30 18.91 -29.54
C GLN A 746 7.89 19.18 -28.97
N VAL A 747 7.76 20.15 -28.07
CA VAL A 747 6.44 20.51 -27.49
C VAL A 747 5.52 21.11 -28.56
N LEU A 748 6.04 21.91 -29.50
CA LEU A 748 5.27 22.46 -30.62
C LEU A 748 4.74 21.37 -31.56
N GLU A 749 5.51 20.31 -31.77
CA GLU A 749 5.19 19.18 -32.66
C GLU A 749 4.23 18.15 -32.05
N LEU A 750 3.97 18.21 -30.74
CA LEU A 750 3.05 17.27 -30.09
C LEU A 750 1.62 17.41 -30.64
N PRO A 751 0.89 16.28 -30.82
CA PRO A 751 -0.47 16.28 -31.34
C PRO A 751 -1.43 17.01 -30.40
N GLU A 752 -1.27 16.83 -29.09
CA GLU A 752 -1.99 17.57 -28.05
C GLU A 752 -0.99 18.03 -26.99
N THR A 753 -1.09 19.30 -26.59
CA THR A 753 -0.20 19.89 -25.58
C THR A 753 -0.90 21.07 -24.91
N GLY A 754 -0.65 21.26 -23.62
CA GLY A 754 -1.24 22.31 -22.79
C GLY A 754 -0.28 23.47 -22.53
N LYS A 755 -0.82 24.59 -22.03
CA LYS A 755 -0.04 25.80 -21.70
C LYS A 755 1.17 25.54 -20.79
N THR A 756 1.08 24.55 -19.89
CA THR A 756 2.14 24.27 -18.91
C THR A 756 3.42 23.81 -19.58
N HIS A 757 3.35 22.93 -20.59
CA HIS A 757 4.54 22.44 -21.28
C HIS A 757 5.24 23.55 -22.08
N PHE A 758 4.49 24.49 -22.65
CA PHE A 758 5.08 25.67 -23.30
C PHE A 758 5.72 26.63 -22.29
N LEU A 759 5.04 26.88 -21.17
CA LEU A 759 5.59 27.72 -20.12
C LEU A 759 6.89 27.14 -19.57
N ASP A 760 6.92 25.84 -19.29
CA ASP A 760 8.13 25.13 -18.83
C ASP A 760 9.26 25.23 -19.86
N ALA A 761 8.97 25.03 -21.14
CA ALA A 761 9.97 25.12 -22.21
C ALA A 761 10.52 26.55 -22.37
N LEU A 762 9.67 27.59 -22.29
CA LEU A 762 10.10 28.98 -22.34
C LEU A 762 10.93 29.38 -21.11
N CYS A 763 10.54 28.91 -19.92
CA CYS A 763 11.31 29.10 -18.70
C CYS A 763 12.68 28.39 -18.76
N ASP A 764 12.73 27.17 -19.31
CA ASP A 764 13.99 26.45 -19.52
C ASP A 764 14.92 27.24 -20.44
N ILE A 765 14.41 27.81 -21.55
CA ILE A 765 15.23 28.64 -22.45
C ILE A 765 15.82 29.85 -21.71
N ARG A 766 15.00 30.56 -20.93
CA ARG A 766 15.47 31.69 -20.12
C ARG A 766 16.52 31.26 -19.11
N ASP A 767 16.23 30.22 -18.34
CA ASP A 767 17.11 29.76 -17.27
C ASP A 767 18.45 29.25 -17.86
N GLN A 768 18.44 28.57 -19.03
CA GLN A 768 19.68 28.18 -19.72
C GLN A 768 20.49 29.37 -20.25
N ALA A 769 19.84 30.43 -20.75
CA ALA A 769 20.54 31.64 -21.19
C ALA A 769 21.26 32.34 -20.02
N HIS A 770 20.62 32.43 -18.86
CA HIS A 770 21.23 32.95 -17.64
C HIS A 770 22.40 32.09 -17.16
N HIS A 771 22.26 30.76 -17.19
CA HIS A 771 23.36 29.88 -16.79
C HIS A 771 24.58 29.98 -17.70
N ALA A 772 24.39 30.28 -19.00
CA ALA A 772 25.47 30.38 -19.97
C ALA A 772 26.38 31.61 -19.77
N THR A 773 25.85 32.69 -19.17
CA THR A 773 26.54 33.99 -19.04
C THR A 773 26.58 34.53 -17.60
N ALA A 774 26.25 33.67 -16.62
CA ALA A 774 26.13 33.97 -15.19
C ALA A 774 27.03 35.10 -14.66
N GLY A 775 26.40 36.25 -14.33
CA GLY A 775 27.02 37.35 -13.59
C GLY A 775 27.32 37.02 -12.11
N GLY A 776 27.97 37.93 -11.41
CA GLY A 776 28.29 37.78 -9.98
C GLY A 776 27.05 37.96 -9.10
N ALA A 777 26.59 36.91 -8.42
CA ALA A 777 25.41 37.02 -7.54
C ALA A 777 25.81 37.27 -6.09
N LEU A 778 26.76 36.51 -5.57
CA LEU A 778 27.22 36.61 -4.19
C LEU A 778 28.74 36.48 -4.16
N LEU A 779 29.41 37.44 -3.52
CA LEU A 779 30.84 37.40 -3.26
C LEU A 779 31.04 37.29 -1.75
N LEU A 780 31.70 36.21 -1.33
CA LEU A 780 32.20 36.04 0.03
C LEU A 780 33.70 36.35 0.01
N ALA A 781 34.09 37.52 0.51
CA ALA A 781 35.44 38.04 0.31
C ALA A 781 36.50 37.29 1.13
N ASP A 782 36.09 36.73 2.26
CA ASP A 782 36.97 36.05 3.21
C ASP A 782 36.28 34.83 3.85
N ALA A 783 37.03 34.13 4.71
CA ALA A 783 36.59 32.96 5.46
C ALA A 783 36.38 33.25 6.95
N LEU A 784 36.01 34.48 7.30
CA LEU A 784 35.83 34.90 8.70
C LEU A 784 34.40 34.62 9.18
N ALA A 785 33.41 34.80 8.28
CA ALA A 785 32.01 34.64 8.61
C ALA A 785 31.59 33.17 8.66
N ARG A 786 30.82 32.77 9.68
CA ARG A 786 30.03 31.53 9.59
C ARG A 786 28.86 31.77 8.64
N VAL A 787 28.84 31.08 7.51
CA VAL A 787 27.85 31.32 6.44
C VAL A 787 26.80 30.20 6.39
N SER A 788 25.52 30.57 6.31
CA SER A 788 24.40 29.64 6.13
C SER A 788 23.44 30.11 5.05
N ILE A 789 23.37 29.41 3.92
CA ILE A 789 22.45 29.68 2.81
C ILE A 789 21.41 28.56 2.75
N LEU A 790 20.16 28.85 3.10
CA LEU A 790 19.08 27.88 3.23
C LEU A 790 17.90 28.22 2.32
N ASN A 791 17.35 27.20 1.64
CA ASN A 791 16.11 27.28 0.86
C ASN A 791 16.05 28.45 -0.14
N SER A 792 17.20 28.84 -0.68
CA SER A 792 17.35 30.04 -1.51
C SER A 792 17.58 29.70 -2.99
N ARG A 793 17.52 30.69 -3.86
CA ARG A 793 17.81 30.55 -5.30
C ARG A 793 18.85 31.57 -5.73
N ILE A 794 19.92 31.13 -6.36
CA ILE A 794 21.00 31.99 -6.84
C ILE A 794 21.22 31.71 -8.33
N TYR A 795 20.73 32.62 -9.15
CA TYR A 795 20.98 32.70 -10.58
C TYR A 795 22.19 33.61 -10.80
N GLY A 796 23.36 33.01 -10.99
CA GLY A 796 24.66 33.69 -11.03
C GLY A 796 25.75 32.94 -10.29
N GLN A 797 26.95 33.51 -10.29
CA GLN A 797 28.13 32.94 -9.64
C GLN A 797 28.13 33.29 -8.15
N VAL A 798 28.41 32.29 -7.32
CA VAL A 798 28.83 32.51 -5.93
C VAL A 798 30.35 32.38 -5.90
N SER A 799 31.04 33.49 -5.63
CA SER A 799 32.49 33.55 -5.58
C SER A 799 32.99 33.46 -4.14
N LEU A 800 33.93 32.53 -3.91
CA LEU A 800 34.56 32.35 -2.61
C LEU A 800 35.93 33.01 -2.58
N TYR A 801 36.23 33.67 -1.45
CA TYR A 801 37.51 34.31 -1.12
C TYR A 801 37.87 35.54 -1.97
N GLY A 802 36.88 36.20 -2.60
CA GLY A 802 37.09 37.39 -3.44
C GLY A 802 36.43 37.31 -4.83
N ALA A 803 36.81 38.23 -5.73
CA ALA A 803 36.23 38.35 -7.07
C ALA A 803 36.59 37.16 -7.98
N SER A 804 35.59 36.62 -8.67
CA SER A 804 35.70 35.33 -9.37
C SER A 804 36.79 35.32 -10.44
N GLY A 805 37.43 34.16 -10.62
CA GLY A 805 38.50 33.97 -11.60
C GLY A 805 38.29 32.83 -12.56
N ASP A 806 39.35 32.56 -13.33
CA ASP A 806 39.38 31.50 -14.34
C ASP A 806 39.17 30.09 -13.72
N SER A 807 38.69 29.16 -14.53
CA SER A 807 38.63 27.74 -14.14
C SER A 807 40.01 27.08 -14.14
N LEU A 808 40.18 26.06 -13.29
CA LEU A 808 41.32 25.14 -13.34
C LEU A 808 41.09 24.02 -14.37
N SER A 809 42.15 23.65 -15.08
CA SER A 809 42.20 22.52 -16.01
C SER A 809 42.28 21.17 -15.28
N GLU A 810 41.90 20.09 -15.99
CA GLU A 810 41.97 18.74 -15.43
C GLU A 810 43.42 18.34 -15.03
N GLU A 811 44.42 18.83 -15.76
CA GLU A 811 45.83 18.53 -15.46
C GLU A 811 46.30 19.23 -14.18
N GLU A 812 45.92 20.50 -13.98
CA GLU A 812 46.20 21.24 -12.75
C GLU A 812 45.59 20.53 -11.53
N ILE A 813 44.36 20.01 -11.65
CA ILE A 813 43.72 19.24 -10.56
C ILE A 813 44.46 17.93 -10.28
N LYS A 814 44.93 17.21 -11.31
CA LYS A 814 45.74 15.99 -11.13
C LYS A 814 47.07 16.27 -10.43
N GLN A 815 47.72 17.38 -10.77
CA GLN A 815 48.95 17.82 -10.11
C GLN A 815 48.71 18.13 -8.63
N LEU A 816 47.64 18.86 -8.31
CA LEU A 816 47.24 19.10 -6.91
C LEU A 816 46.95 17.81 -6.15
N GLN A 817 46.28 16.84 -6.78
CA GLN A 817 46.01 15.55 -6.17
C GLN A 817 47.32 14.82 -5.78
N GLN A 818 48.33 14.83 -6.66
CA GLN A 818 49.64 14.25 -6.37
C GLN A 818 50.38 14.99 -5.24
N MET A 819 50.25 16.32 -5.20
CA MET A 819 50.84 17.16 -4.16
C MET A 819 50.19 16.93 -2.79
N LEU A 820 48.86 16.80 -2.71
CA LEU A 820 48.14 16.52 -1.46
C LEU A 820 48.40 15.10 -0.92
N ALA A 821 48.61 14.13 -1.82
CA ALA A 821 48.99 12.76 -1.46
C ALA A 821 50.40 12.68 -0.84
N SER A 822 51.26 13.67 -1.12
CA SER A 822 52.63 13.74 -0.62
C SER A 822 52.69 14.59 0.65
N ALA A 823 52.84 13.96 1.82
CA ALA A 823 52.85 14.65 3.10
C ALA A 823 53.87 15.81 3.14
N GLY A 824 53.42 17.02 3.47
CA GLY A 824 54.25 18.21 3.61
C GLY A 824 54.55 18.99 2.31
N VAL A 825 53.97 18.59 1.17
CA VAL A 825 54.15 19.28 -0.12
C VAL A 825 53.14 20.41 -0.30
N LEU A 826 51.84 20.14 -0.11
CA LEU A 826 50.79 21.16 -0.07
C LEU A 826 50.08 21.09 1.29
N THR A 827 50.01 22.23 1.99
CA THR A 827 49.31 22.35 3.28
C THR A 827 48.16 23.34 3.15
N LEU A 828 46.95 22.90 3.53
CA LEU A 828 45.78 23.78 3.60
C LEU A 828 45.57 24.21 5.06
N VAL A 829 45.55 25.52 5.30
CA VAL A 829 45.35 26.11 6.63
C VAL A 829 44.01 26.83 6.65
N ALA A 830 43.07 26.28 7.40
CA ALA A 830 41.74 26.85 7.54
C ALA A 830 41.59 27.77 8.75
N GLN A 831 40.65 28.70 8.63
CA GLN A 831 40.08 29.50 9.70
C GLN A 831 39.09 28.68 10.54
N ALA A 832 38.42 29.30 11.52
CA ALA A 832 37.44 28.61 12.36
C ALA A 832 36.02 28.53 11.73
N ALA A 833 35.76 29.31 10.68
CA ALA A 833 34.42 29.46 10.12
C ALA A 833 34.05 28.34 9.13
N ASP A 834 32.74 28.05 9.08
CA ASP A 834 32.14 27.06 8.18
C ASP A 834 31.17 27.75 7.21
N LEU A 835 31.04 27.19 6.00
CA LEU A 835 30.05 27.56 4.99
C LEU A 835 29.09 26.39 4.78
N SER A 836 27.80 26.63 4.99
CA SER A 836 26.74 25.64 4.78
C SER A 836 25.74 26.13 3.74
N ILE A 837 25.45 25.32 2.74
CA ILE A 837 24.43 25.57 1.71
C ILE A 837 23.45 24.40 1.69
N GLN A 838 22.17 24.65 1.96
CA GLN A 838 21.14 23.61 2.04
C GLN A 838 19.87 23.99 1.29
N GLY A 839 19.25 23.01 0.61
CA GLY A 839 17.96 23.20 -0.07
C GLY A 839 17.97 24.30 -1.13
N THR A 840 19.16 24.67 -1.64
CA THR A 840 19.37 25.87 -2.44
C THR A 840 19.61 25.50 -3.90
N MET A 841 19.08 26.30 -4.82
CA MET A 841 19.38 26.20 -6.25
C MET A 841 20.52 27.18 -6.58
N LEU A 842 21.64 26.65 -7.06
CA LEU A 842 22.84 27.40 -7.43
C LEU A 842 23.12 27.25 -8.92
N THR A 843 23.54 28.33 -9.57
CA THR A 843 24.06 28.25 -10.94
C THR A 843 25.48 27.72 -10.96
N ARG A 844 26.42 28.43 -10.30
CA ARG A 844 27.84 28.08 -10.31
C ARG A 844 28.56 28.56 -9.05
N LEU A 845 29.50 27.75 -8.59
CA LEU A 845 30.48 28.11 -7.54
C LEU A 845 31.83 28.45 -8.19
N ALA A 846 32.42 29.58 -7.82
CA ALA A 846 33.71 30.03 -8.31
C ALA A 846 34.68 30.31 -7.14
N LEU A 847 35.97 30.29 -7.43
CA LEU A 847 36.99 30.82 -6.53
C LEU A 847 37.49 32.15 -7.04
N ALA A 848 38.02 32.96 -6.12
CA ALA A 848 38.67 34.19 -6.47
C ALA A 848 39.84 34.00 -7.44
N SER A 849 40.02 34.95 -8.36
CA SER A 849 41.15 34.99 -9.30
C SER A 849 42.49 34.81 -8.60
N GLU A 850 42.68 35.49 -7.47
CA GLU A 850 43.89 35.43 -6.67
C GLU A 850 44.18 34.01 -6.15
N ARG A 851 43.15 33.25 -5.77
CA ARG A 851 43.29 31.86 -5.30
C ARG A 851 43.60 30.90 -6.44
N VAL A 852 43.05 31.13 -7.63
CA VAL A 852 43.37 30.34 -8.82
C VAL A 852 44.84 30.56 -9.23
N ASP A 853 45.31 31.81 -9.19
CA ASP A 853 46.70 32.13 -9.49
C ASP A 853 47.66 31.62 -8.42
N GLU A 854 47.30 31.70 -7.15
CA GLU A 854 48.06 31.09 -6.04
C GLU A 854 48.21 29.57 -6.24
N ILE A 855 47.12 28.88 -6.61
CA ILE A 855 47.14 27.45 -6.94
C ILE A 855 48.14 27.15 -8.06
N ARG A 856 48.13 27.94 -9.15
CA ARG A 856 49.06 27.77 -10.28
C ARG A 856 50.51 27.99 -9.86
N GLN A 857 50.79 29.01 -9.06
CA GLN A 857 52.13 29.27 -8.51
C GLN A 857 52.62 28.11 -7.63
N ILE A 858 51.75 27.54 -6.81
CA ILE A 858 52.07 26.37 -5.97
C ILE A 858 52.39 25.15 -6.82
N ILE A 859 51.61 24.89 -7.87
CA ILE A 859 51.86 23.81 -8.83
C ILE A 859 53.24 23.98 -9.48
N GLU A 860 53.56 25.19 -9.97
CA GLU A 860 54.86 25.50 -10.58
C GLU A 860 56.03 25.34 -9.60
N ALA A 861 55.84 25.76 -8.35
CA ALA A 861 56.85 25.64 -7.29
C ALA A 861 57.02 24.21 -6.77
N GLY A 862 56.05 23.33 -7.02
CA GLY A 862 56.01 21.94 -6.55
C GLY A 862 55.86 21.79 -5.03
N LYS A 863 55.54 22.86 -4.30
CA LYS A 863 55.18 22.90 -2.88
C LYS A 863 54.53 24.22 -2.50
N GLY A 864 53.68 24.24 -1.47
CA GLY A 864 53.01 25.47 -1.03
C GLY A 864 52.18 25.33 0.24
N ILE A 865 51.73 26.48 0.76
CA ILE A 865 50.79 26.59 1.87
C ILE A 865 49.70 27.56 1.42
N MET A 866 48.44 27.14 1.49
CA MET A 866 47.29 28.04 1.28
C MET A 866 46.64 28.33 2.62
N THR A 867 46.45 29.61 2.95
CA THR A 867 45.88 30.07 4.22
C THR A 867 44.52 30.72 4.01
N ASP A 868 43.83 30.98 5.12
CA ASP A 868 42.59 31.75 5.16
C ASP A 868 41.41 31.09 4.42
N LEU A 869 41.36 29.75 4.50
CA LEU A 869 40.30 28.94 3.92
C LEU A 869 39.17 28.69 4.92
N TYR A 870 37.97 28.36 4.44
CA TYR A 870 36.93 27.81 5.29
C TYR A 870 37.41 26.51 5.93
N LYS A 871 36.96 26.27 7.17
CA LYS A 871 37.19 25.00 7.88
C LYS A 871 36.43 23.88 7.21
N ALA A 872 35.13 24.07 7.05
CA ALA A 872 34.26 23.13 6.36
C ALA A 872 33.34 23.85 5.38
N ILE A 873 33.19 23.27 4.19
CA ILE A 873 32.11 23.59 3.25
C ILE A 873 31.16 22.39 3.20
N LEU A 874 29.92 22.59 3.63
CA LEU A 874 28.85 21.62 3.54
C LEU A 874 27.84 22.08 2.49
N ILE A 875 27.57 21.25 1.49
CA ILE A 875 26.47 21.47 0.56
C ILE A 875 25.55 20.26 0.64
N SER A 876 24.28 20.47 0.97
CA SER A 876 23.32 19.37 1.07
C SER A 876 21.96 19.65 0.45
N ASP A 877 21.32 18.60 -0.07
CA ASP A 877 19.97 18.65 -0.64
C ASP A 877 19.75 19.81 -1.64
N SER A 878 20.82 20.21 -2.32
CA SER A 878 20.86 21.40 -3.18
C SER A 878 20.98 21.02 -4.65
N MET A 879 20.59 21.94 -5.54
CA MET A 879 20.72 21.76 -6.99
C MET A 879 21.82 22.67 -7.53
N ILE A 880 22.77 22.11 -8.29
CA ILE A 880 23.84 22.86 -8.97
C ILE A 880 23.63 22.71 -10.48
N ALA A 881 23.26 23.81 -11.14
CA ALA A 881 22.71 23.80 -12.50
C ALA A 881 23.75 23.87 -13.63
N TRP A 882 24.99 24.28 -13.35
CA TRP A 882 26.02 24.43 -14.37
C TRP A 882 27.33 23.70 -14.04
N ASN A 883 28.22 23.55 -15.04
CA ASN A 883 29.54 22.95 -14.86
C ASN A 883 30.58 23.97 -14.38
N GLY A 884 31.79 23.48 -14.11
CA GLY A 884 32.94 24.33 -13.80
C GLY A 884 32.84 24.95 -12.42
N ASN A 885 32.15 24.24 -11.50
CA ASN A 885 32.12 24.57 -10.09
C ASN A 885 33.49 24.31 -9.48
N LEU A 886 34.01 25.26 -8.71
CA LEU A 886 35.28 25.10 -8.02
C LEU A 886 35.08 25.33 -6.53
N LEU A 887 35.50 24.35 -5.73
CA LEU A 887 35.43 24.36 -4.28
C LEU A 887 36.81 24.17 -3.68
N LEU A 888 37.14 24.99 -2.68
CA LEU A 888 38.39 24.92 -1.93
C LEU A 888 38.10 25.16 -0.46
N SER A 889 38.47 24.22 0.41
CA SER A 889 38.31 24.28 1.88
C SER A 889 39.19 23.22 2.53
N ALA A 890 39.41 23.25 3.85
CA ALA A 890 40.04 22.12 4.54
C ALA A 890 39.16 20.86 4.48
N ASP A 891 37.89 20.98 4.88
CA ASP A 891 36.92 19.89 4.76
C ASP A 891 35.81 20.26 3.77
N VAL A 892 35.42 19.32 2.90
CA VAL A 892 34.28 19.48 1.99
C VAL A 892 33.35 18.28 2.07
N THR A 893 32.07 18.53 2.34
CA THR A 893 31.04 17.49 2.34
C THR A 893 29.94 17.85 1.34
N LEU A 894 29.72 16.97 0.38
CA LEU A 894 28.58 17.05 -0.53
C LEU A 894 27.60 15.91 -0.20
N ASN A 895 26.39 16.24 0.23
CA ASN A 895 25.39 15.25 0.64
C ASN A 895 24.03 15.43 -0.05
N GLY A 896 23.54 14.43 -0.79
CA GLY A 896 22.18 14.45 -1.34
C GLY A 896 21.94 15.48 -2.45
N ASN A 897 22.99 16.06 -3.04
CA ASN A 897 22.84 17.12 -4.04
C ASN A 897 22.48 16.57 -5.42
N THR A 898 21.80 17.38 -6.22
CA THR A 898 21.57 17.13 -7.64
C THR A 898 22.44 18.07 -8.47
N MET A 899 23.28 17.53 -9.34
CA MET A 899 24.14 18.31 -10.22
C MET A 899 23.76 18.03 -11.67
N GLU A 900 23.53 19.08 -12.46
CA GLU A 900 23.39 18.96 -13.89
C GLU A 900 24.77 18.98 -14.56
N SER A 901 25.01 18.07 -15.51
CA SER A 901 26.31 17.93 -16.19
C SER A 901 26.18 18.10 -17.69
N LEU A 902 26.93 19.04 -18.27
CA LEU A 902 26.92 19.32 -19.73
C LEU A 902 28.18 18.84 -20.45
N HIS A 903 29.22 18.56 -19.68
CA HIS A 903 30.52 18.03 -20.09
C HIS A 903 30.88 16.79 -19.27
N THR A 904 32.09 16.27 -19.45
CA THR A 904 32.63 15.20 -18.60
C THR A 904 32.90 15.66 -17.18
N ILE A 905 33.15 16.96 -16.93
CA ILE A 905 33.52 17.49 -15.61
C ILE A 905 32.45 18.47 -15.11
N VAL A 906 31.85 18.14 -13.96
CA VAL A 906 30.80 18.96 -13.29
C VAL A 906 31.43 20.04 -12.42
N GLY A 907 32.56 19.72 -11.81
CA GLY A 907 33.30 20.60 -10.93
C GLY A 907 34.54 19.94 -10.37
N SER A 908 35.33 20.75 -9.67
CA SER A 908 36.58 20.36 -9.04
C SER A 908 36.50 20.70 -7.55
N VAL A 909 36.85 19.74 -6.70
CA VAL A 909 36.85 19.89 -5.24
C VAL A 909 38.26 19.69 -4.73
N ILE A 910 38.77 20.69 -4.02
CA ILE A 910 40.11 20.70 -3.44
C ILE A 910 39.96 20.79 -1.91
N GLY A 911 40.56 19.85 -1.18
CA GLY A 911 40.56 19.90 0.29
C GLY A 911 41.47 18.87 0.95
N GLU A 912 41.55 18.89 2.28
CA GLU A 912 42.23 17.85 3.05
C GLU A 912 41.32 16.61 3.15
N THR A 913 40.07 16.80 3.58
CA THR A 913 39.06 15.75 3.65
C THR A 913 37.90 16.06 2.70
N VAL A 914 37.54 15.11 1.85
CA VAL A 914 36.36 15.25 0.97
C VAL A 914 35.43 14.05 1.10
N ILE A 915 34.17 14.32 1.44
CA ILE A 915 33.13 13.31 1.64
C ILE A 915 32.00 13.50 0.64
N TYR A 916 31.63 12.41 -0.02
CA TYR A 916 30.50 12.36 -0.94
C TYR A 916 29.48 11.31 -0.50
N SER A 917 28.24 11.75 -0.31
CA SER A 917 27.11 10.89 0.08
C SER A 917 25.86 11.25 -0.71
N GLY A 918 25.15 10.27 -1.27
CA GLY A 918 23.81 10.49 -1.87
C GLY A 918 23.69 11.47 -3.05
N ASN A 919 24.80 12.02 -3.58
CA ASN A 919 24.75 12.98 -4.69
C ASN A 919 24.36 12.30 -6.01
N ARG A 920 23.61 13.02 -6.85
CA ARG A 920 23.16 12.58 -8.17
C ARG A 920 23.66 13.53 -9.23
N VAL A 921 24.28 12.97 -10.28
CA VAL A 921 24.56 13.72 -11.50
C VAL A 921 23.50 13.33 -12.52
N GLN A 922 22.57 14.25 -12.82
CA GLN A 922 21.50 13.96 -13.77
C GLN A 922 22.06 13.88 -15.20
N ARG A 923 21.83 12.73 -15.85
CA ARG A 923 22.15 12.51 -17.27
C ARG A 923 20.97 12.99 -18.12
N ARG A 924 21.21 13.79 -19.16
CA ARG A 924 20.18 14.15 -20.14
C ARG A 924 20.28 13.26 -21.39
N ILE A 925 19.14 12.77 -21.87
CA ILE A 925 19.02 11.88 -23.05
C ILE A 925 19.23 12.71 -24.32
N ARG A 926 19.97 12.16 -25.30
CA ARG A 926 20.14 12.72 -26.64
C ARG A 926 19.79 11.64 -27.66
N ASN A 927 18.84 11.87 -28.57
CA ASN A 927 18.49 10.93 -29.66
C ASN A 927 18.27 9.47 -29.19
N ASN A 928 17.54 9.25 -28.10
CA ASN A 928 17.34 7.94 -27.47
C ASN A 928 18.63 7.22 -26.99
N GLU A 929 19.76 7.91 -26.90
CA GLU A 929 21.00 7.41 -26.31
C GLU A 929 21.36 8.21 -25.04
N TRP A 930 21.88 7.50 -24.03
CA TRP A 930 22.41 8.09 -22.81
C TRP A 930 23.78 8.71 -23.10
N VAL A 931 23.91 10.04 -23.08
CA VAL A 931 25.20 10.72 -23.24
C VAL A 931 25.69 11.28 -21.89
N GLY A 932 26.74 10.64 -21.34
CA GLY A 932 27.58 11.17 -20.26
C GLY A 932 27.09 10.93 -18.83
N GLY A 933 27.99 10.44 -17.96
CA GLY A 933 27.94 10.64 -16.51
C GLY A 933 29.00 11.67 -16.15
N GLY A 934 28.59 12.84 -15.68
CA GLY A 934 29.53 13.87 -15.24
C GLY A 934 30.39 13.37 -14.08
N ARG A 935 31.63 13.81 -14.04
CA ARG A 935 32.67 13.47 -13.07
C ARG A 935 32.97 14.69 -12.21
N LEU A 936 33.18 14.48 -10.92
CA LEU A 936 33.78 15.48 -10.03
C LEU A 936 35.27 15.19 -9.92
N LEU A 937 36.10 16.14 -10.33
CA LEU A 937 37.54 16.02 -10.10
C LEU A 937 37.82 16.31 -8.64
N THR A 938 38.58 15.45 -7.97
CA THR A 938 38.88 15.58 -6.54
C THR A 938 40.38 15.59 -6.33
N ALA A 939 40.90 16.68 -5.75
CA ALA A 939 42.23 16.74 -5.20
C ALA A 939 42.11 16.78 -3.67
N ALA A 940 42.29 15.62 -3.04
CA ALA A 940 42.17 15.49 -1.59
C ALA A 940 43.20 14.54 -1.00
N ARG A 941 43.57 14.76 0.27
CA ARG A 941 44.41 13.82 1.02
C ARG A 941 43.60 12.58 1.42
N ASP A 942 42.40 12.80 1.96
CA ASP A 942 41.44 11.75 2.31
C ASP A 942 40.11 11.96 1.56
N ALA A 943 39.74 11.01 0.70
CA ALA A 943 38.48 11.03 -0.03
C ALA A 943 37.62 9.80 0.30
N VAL A 944 36.42 10.01 0.83
CA VAL A 944 35.51 8.93 1.27
C VAL A 944 34.19 8.96 0.48
N LYS A 945 33.73 7.76 0.10
CA LYS A 945 32.46 7.54 -0.61
C LYS A 945 31.54 6.66 0.24
N ALA A 946 30.27 7.07 0.41
CA ALA A 946 29.23 6.16 0.90
C ALA A 946 28.88 5.11 -0.18
N ALA A 947 28.57 3.88 0.21
CA ALA A 947 28.22 2.79 -0.71
C ALA A 947 27.00 3.15 -1.59
N ASN A 948 27.02 2.70 -2.86
CA ASN A 948 25.96 2.84 -3.90
C ASN A 948 26.07 3.97 -4.95
N MET A 949 27.24 4.57 -5.20
CA MET A 949 27.44 5.36 -6.43
C MET A 949 27.80 4.45 -7.62
N PRO A 950 27.22 4.63 -8.83
CA PRO A 950 27.55 3.83 -10.01
C PRO A 950 29.04 3.94 -10.40
N GLU A 951 29.66 2.83 -10.82
CA GLU A 951 31.01 2.86 -11.40
C GLU A 951 31.05 3.84 -12.60
N GLY A 952 32.04 4.75 -12.62
CA GLY A 952 32.23 5.75 -13.67
C GLY A 952 31.51 7.11 -13.48
N SER A 953 30.97 7.39 -12.28
CA SER A 953 30.49 8.74 -11.88
C SER A 953 31.60 9.66 -11.32
N TRP A 954 32.86 9.30 -11.59
CA TRP A 954 34.08 9.93 -11.09
C TRP A 954 35.10 10.07 -12.16
#